data_AF-A0A8H4JSR1-F1
#
_entry.id   AF-A0A8H4JSR1-F1
#
_cell.length_a   1.000
_cell.length_b   1.000
_cell.length_c   1.000
_cell.angle_alpha   90.00
_cell.angle_beta   90.00
_cell.angle_gamma   90.00
#
_symmetry.space_group_name_H-M   'P 1'
#
loop_
_entity.id
_entity.type
_entity.pdbx_description
1 polymer ?
#
loop_
_entity_poly.entity_id
_entity_poly.type
_entity_poly.pdbx_seq_one_letter_code
_entity_poly.pdbx_strand_id
1 'polypeptide(L)'
;MSRLRQKVLPVLAASSLPSSHITSAPDISWTRVGPGKDHVLSELESLYWDGVKAELENIVRTLKAWQQPEFAEVSIEDEDDDLIHGFDTFLDSVSQQSRAHAIRYGKMKQEQARLTKNWSTKSKAYGRKFARDAIIDSISDRITQQASDQIKSDVRGSIEAGIKLKGMEHRAWILLQAAGFLDIEKLIEHRPPPDMFGFWKRPAIPQLALSKFNDDFTPNFEPLRCMRKQCKKVVRGSMFIRNDDGSDPGIICEECYRSHYYGKDPYTKAYKHCILSETITPEISRKLCACQRIIDASNDESLFPISWLEGHTGYGSNIKDKCKLLQLGDAVAEAKYLGLQSSVGAKPRSRKDIEKSNWKARVEEQQKNRYTWSYGYTSSTKGDVSDFEDEEEPKSKNESGPRGGRLKRMKTVQETSLHANDRSPTSTSVSVAEEAAEDGDIPLFFRKYVEKYPYGNVHMALRVGPIVIENGVAHTKGGALVSLREMPIFHERFHLQSMPDRDLAVGGGMDRPVWKRKRKATDRKRYKAIMKQVVGVPFNGDYDSHDQELSIVQDLLAACKQPFDDPGLPTSDQIKLLDKLLEPALDKLKKLLSPRLRVYLGSISERLLDQDIKLAWSATHNNCQAFCSSLIDKTLFQPLVNGKPGDISADVSRLYTMSFVCPDEGYKRRGVRTKFDVPFGLTEEYLLRFHFGRHDESDIIDTYQEYWYDWGAFGSTLYRYQDLYPWDCTEAYGRYPTKCGDCNLAKHVWAFPFDSWSISSHHLSRDRHMYAPALTDEDLTAVGKGATASSWMRNRLTVLSAMSVLHRAATAMAQSVKFQKATAWLHKDLTQSTLDPSLARVKLGGIHRAQPCSHYYEAGVYSHFFIAPWATLTRAKQIEAYELQRDGRVGLPDMPAYLRKRRFSGHVDLTQYNYVDFGGTNPAPDIDMLNLAPHHHIGMDNVDGCYSDSHFSPTSEKPCHVCASGCGSSTRNAADCASGETIRMAEAAAAAALAAES
;
A
#
# COMPACT_ATOMS: atom_id res chain seq x y z
N MET A 1 18.82 -18.15 54.72
CA MET A 1 17.63 -18.94 54.32
C MET A 1 16.44 -18.08 53.84
N SER A 2 16.14 -16.89 54.39
CA SER A 2 15.01 -16.07 53.89
C SER A 2 15.26 -15.37 52.54
N ARG A 3 16.51 -15.07 52.17
CA ARG A 3 16.88 -14.50 50.85
C ARG A 3 16.75 -15.46 49.66
N LEU A 4 16.67 -16.78 49.90
CA LEU A 4 16.42 -17.78 48.86
C LEU A 4 14.91 -17.94 48.57
N ARG A 5 14.04 -17.74 49.57
CA ARG A 5 12.58 -17.76 49.36
C ARG A 5 12.10 -16.60 48.48
N GLN A 6 12.66 -15.39 48.62
CA GLN A 6 12.28 -14.23 47.78
C GLN A 6 12.74 -14.32 46.32
N LYS A 7 13.75 -15.15 46.01
CA LYS A 7 14.22 -15.36 44.63
C LYS A 7 13.63 -16.59 43.96
N VAL A 8 13.19 -17.59 44.72
CA VAL A 8 12.65 -18.85 44.17
C VAL A 8 11.12 -18.81 44.00
N LEU A 9 10.39 -18.02 44.79
CA LEU A 9 8.93 -17.91 44.66
C LEU A 9 8.44 -17.24 43.35
N PRO A 10 9.12 -16.22 42.77
CA PRO A 10 8.74 -15.70 41.45
C PRO A 10 9.10 -16.66 40.29
N VAL A 11 10.11 -17.52 40.49
CA VAL A 11 10.58 -18.47 39.46
C VAL A 11 9.68 -19.71 39.40
N LEU A 12 9.01 -20.08 40.50
CA LEU A 12 7.98 -21.12 40.50
C LEU A 12 6.58 -20.61 40.11
N ALA A 13 6.37 -19.29 40.03
CA ALA A 13 5.16 -18.68 39.46
C ALA A 13 5.24 -18.46 37.94
N ALA A 14 6.42 -18.68 37.33
CA ALA A 14 6.67 -18.52 35.90
C ALA A 14 6.58 -19.85 35.12
N SER A 15 5.91 -20.88 35.66
CA SER A 15 5.47 -22.05 34.88
C SER A 15 4.11 -21.82 34.21
N SER A 16 3.79 -20.57 33.85
CA SER A 16 2.62 -20.30 33.02
C SER A 16 2.92 -20.82 31.62
N LEU A 17 2.13 -21.80 31.18
CA LEU A 17 1.98 -22.18 29.78
C LEU A 17 2.05 -20.95 28.87
N PRO A 18 2.60 -21.05 27.64
CA PRO A 18 2.53 -19.94 26.69
C PRO A 18 1.09 -19.44 26.62
N SER A 19 0.89 -18.12 26.72
CA SER A 19 -0.44 -17.51 26.69
C SER A 19 -1.27 -18.14 25.56
N SER A 20 -2.47 -18.60 25.87
CA SER A 20 -3.37 -19.21 24.88
C SER A 20 -4.11 -18.16 24.04
N HIS A 21 -3.80 -16.87 24.22
CA HIS A 21 -4.49 -15.75 23.60
C HIS A 21 -3.53 -14.58 23.31
N ILE A 22 -3.90 -13.77 22.32
CA ILE A 22 -3.25 -12.49 21.95
C ILE A 22 -4.14 -11.28 22.27
N THR A 23 -5.46 -11.49 22.36
CA THR A 23 -6.44 -10.46 22.70
C THR A 23 -6.96 -10.73 24.12
N SER A 24 -6.70 -9.81 25.04
CA SER A 24 -7.27 -9.85 26.39
C SER A 24 -8.78 -9.62 26.34
N ALA A 25 -9.52 -10.30 27.21
CA ALA A 25 -10.95 -10.10 27.39
C ALA A 25 -11.32 -10.34 28.86
N PRO A 26 -12.35 -9.67 29.39
CA PRO A 26 -12.79 -9.89 30.76
C PRO A 26 -13.32 -11.33 30.94
N ASP A 27 -13.07 -11.90 32.12
CA ASP A 27 -13.60 -13.21 32.50
C ASP A 27 -15.08 -13.10 32.90
N ILE A 28 -15.95 -13.08 31.90
CA ILE A 28 -17.41 -13.02 32.04
C ILE A 28 -17.99 -14.41 31.79
N SER A 29 -19.00 -14.80 32.57
CA SER A 29 -19.68 -16.09 32.47
C SER A 29 -20.32 -16.32 31.10
N TRP A 30 -20.20 -17.56 30.60
CA TRP A 30 -20.82 -18.03 29.36
C TRP A 30 -21.99 -18.96 29.65
N THR A 31 -23.05 -18.83 28.86
CA THR A 31 -24.20 -19.75 28.85
C THR A 31 -24.08 -20.69 27.66
N ARG A 32 -24.12 -22.01 27.89
CA ARG A 32 -24.11 -23.00 26.80
C ARG A 32 -25.42 -22.92 26.02
N VAL A 33 -25.34 -22.85 24.70
CA VAL A 33 -26.50 -22.96 23.81
C VAL A 33 -26.73 -24.43 23.45
N GLY A 34 -25.70 -25.11 22.93
CA GLY A 34 -25.79 -26.53 22.57
C GLY A 34 -24.63 -27.00 21.69
N PRO A 35 -24.75 -28.17 21.04
CA PRO A 35 -23.78 -28.68 20.07
C PRO A 35 -23.66 -27.77 18.84
N GLY A 36 -22.47 -27.72 18.23
CA GLY A 36 -22.21 -26.83 17.10
C GLY A 36 -23.07 -27.11 15.88
N LYS A 37 -23.24 -28.39 15.53
CA LYS A 37 -23.99 -28.85 14.35
C LYS A 37 -25.44 -28.37 14.31
N ASP A 38 -26.04 -28.19 15.48
CA ASP A 38 -27.47 -27.86 15.59
C ASP A 38 -27.70 -26.35 15.74
N HIS A 39 -26.69 -25.58 16.18
CA HIS A 39 -26.89 -24.21 16.65
C HIS A 39 -26.00 -23.14 15.99
N VAL A 40 -24.85 -23.48 15.39
CA VAL A 40 -23.93 -22.45 14.86
C VAL A 40 -24.62 -21.56 13.83
N LEU A 41 -25.24 -22.14 12.80
CA LEU A 41 -25.86 -21.38 11.72
C LEU A 41 -26.98 -20.47 12.23
N SER A 42 -27.91 -20.99 13.04
CA SER A 42 -29.05 -20.23 13.55
C SER A 42 -28.62 -19.09 14.48
N GLU A 43 -27.63 -19.31 15.33
CA GLU A 43 -27.12 -18.26 16.24
C GLU A 43 -26.32 -17.20 15.48
N LEU A 44 -25.54 -17.60 14.45
CA LEU A 44 -24.87 -16.65 13.55
C LEU A 44 -25.88 -15.79 12.79
N GLU A 45 -26.92 -16.40 12.23
CA GLU A 45 -27.98 -15.67 11.50
C GLU A 45 -28.73 -14.72 12.44
N SER A 46 -29.05 -15.15 13.66
CA SER A 46 -29.69 -14.30 14.66
C SER A 46 -28.83 -13.10 15.04
N LEU A 47 -27.54 -13.31 15.30
CA LEU A 47 -26.61 -12.21 15.61
C LEU A 47 -26.41 -11.28 14.41
N TYR A 48 -26.33 -11.84 13.20
CA TYR A 48 -26.22 -11.06 11.97
C TYR A 48 -27.38 -10.08 11.81
N TRP A 49 -28.63 -10.54 12.00
CA TRP A 49 -29.81 -9.68 11.86
C TRP A 49 -29.92 -8.61 12.94
N ASP A 50 -29.46 -8.88 14.17
CA ASP A 50 -29.34 -7.82 15.18
C ASP A 50 -28.35 -6.74 14.72
N GLY A 51 -27.21 -7.16 14.15
CA GLY A 51 -26.23 -6.25 13.57
C GLY A 51 -26.79 -5.43 12.42
N VAL A 52 -27.56 -6.04 11.52
CA VAL A 52 -28.25 -5.32 10.42
C VAL A 52 -29.21 -4.27 10.97
N LYS A 53 -30.01 -4.59 12.00
CA LYS A 53 -30.93 -3.64 12.61
C LYS A 53 -30.18 -2.41 13.16
N ALA A 54 -29.04 -2.62 13.81
CA ALA A 54 -28.18 -1.54 14.28
C ALA A 54 -27.58 -0.69 13.15
N GLU A 55 -27.17 -1.31 12.05
CA GLU A 55 -26.71 -0.58 10.87
C GLU A 55 -27.83 0.29 10.27
N LEU A 56 -29.07 -0.20 10.23
CA LEU A 56 -30.22 0.60 9.78
C LEU A 56 -30.49 1.80 10.71
N GLU A 57 -30.39 1.63 12.02
CA GLU A 57 -30.46 2.75 12.96
C GLU A 57 -29.36 3.78 12.70
N ASN A 58 -28.11 3.32 12.51
CA ASN A 58 -26.97 4.19 12.20
C ASN A 58 -27.20 5.01 10.92
N ILE A 59 -27.75 4.38 9.88
CA ILE A 59 -28.11 5.02 8.62
C ILE A 59 -29.21 6.07 8.82
N VAL A 60 -30.30 5.73 9.51
CA VAL A 60 -31.42 6.66 9.74
C VAL A 60 -30.98 7.86 10.56
N ARG A 61 -30.15 7.68 11.60
CA ARG A 61 -29.57 8.79 12.38
C ARG A 61 -28.66 9.66 11.52
N THR A 62 -27.83 9.05 10.68
CA THR A 62 -26.97 9.78 9.73
C THR A 62 -27.78 10.62 8.74
N LEU A 63 -28.79 10.02 8.11
CA LEU A 63 -29.66 10.71 7.16
C LEU A 63 -30.41 11.87 7.82
N LYS A 64 -30.90 11.68 9.05
CA LYS A 64 -31.55 12.73 9.82
C LYS A 64 -30.59 13.87 10.19
N ALA A 65 -29.34 13.56 10.53
CA ALA A 65 -28.30 14.57 10.74
C ALA A 65 -28.05 15.36 9.44
N TRP A 66 -27.89 14.69 8.30
CA TRP A 66 -27.63 15.34 7.01
C TRP A 66 -28.80 16.16 6.45
N GLN A 67 -30.01 16.01 7.00
CA GLN A 67 -31.17 16.82 6.66
C GLN A 67 -31.26 18.12 7.48
N GLN A 68 -30.37 18.35 8.45
CA GLN A 68 -30.35 19.60 9.20
C GLN A 68 -29.96 20.79 8.29
N PRO A 69 -30.48 22.00 8.55
CA PRO A 69 -30.26 23.16 7.69
C PRO A 69 -28.78 23.49 7.43
N GLU A 70 -27.92 23.26 8.42
CA GLU A 70 -26.45 23.47 8.34
C GLU A 70 -25.73 22.59 7.30
N PHE A 71 -26.40 21.54 6.81
CA PHE A 71 -25.86 20.63 5.81
C PHE A 71 -26.54 20.74 4.44
N ALA A 72 -27.55 21.60 4.29
CA ALA A 72 -28.34 21.71 3.06
C ALA A 72 -27.49 22.09 1.84
N GLU A 73 -26.41 22.85 2.03
CA GLU A 73 -25.51 23.33 0.98
C GLU A 73 -24.31 22.40 0.73
N VAL A 74 -24.16 21.30 1.48
CA VAL A 74 -23.03 20.38 1.29
C VAL A 74 -23.24 19.57 0.01
N SER A 75 -22.38 19.82 -0.98
CA SER A 75 -22.29 19.07 -2.23
C SER A 75 -20.85 18.57 -2.48
N ILE A 76 -20.73 17.52 -3.30
CA ILE A 76 -19.48 17.00 -3.85
C ILE A 76 -19.59 17.06 -5.36
N GLU A 77 -18.63 17.68 -6.04
CA GLU A 77 -18.65 17.80 -7.50
C GLU A 77 -18.72 16.43 -8.21
N ASP A 78 -18.01 15.43 -7.68
CA ASP A 78 -18.00 14.06 -8.22
C ASP A 78 -19.18 13.17 -7.76
N GLU A 79 -20.06 13.62 -6.86
CA GLU A 79 -21.19 12.78 -6.38
C GLU A 79 -22.17 12.45 -7.51
N ASP A 80 -22.38 13.39 -8.43
CA ASP A 80 -23.22 13.23 -9.62
C ASP A 80 -22.42 13.00 -10.92
N ASP A 81 -21.10 12.76 -10.82
CA ASP A 81 -20.27 12.54 -12.01
C ASP A 81 -20.53 11.13 -12.60
N ASP A 82 -21.04 11.13 -13.83
CA ASP A 82 -21.31 9.92 -14.60
C ASP A 82 -20.10 9.44 -15.41
N LEU A 83 -19.05 10.26 -15.51
CA LEU A 83 -17.82 9.95 -16.25
C LEU A 83 -16.90 9.03 -15.43
N ILE A 84 -17.35 7.80 -15.22
CA ILE A 84 -16.54 6.77 -14.56
C ILE A 84 -15.53 6.20 -15.56
N HIS A 85 -14.25 6.47 -15.32
CA HIS A 85 -13.14 5.99 -16.13
C HIS A 85 -11.92 5.63 -15.27
N GLY A 86 -10.81 5.23 -15.89
CA GLY A 86 -9.59 4.80 -15.19
C GLY A 86 -9.53 3.31 -14.85
N PHE A 87 -10.63 2.58 -15.02
CA PHE A 87 -10.68 1.12 -14.81
C PHE A 87 -10.03 0.29 -15.95
N ASP A 88 -9.59 0.94 -17.03
CA ASP A 88 -9.05 0.27 -18.23
C ASP A 88 -7.84 -0.61 -17.91
N THR A 89 -6.91 -0.12 -17.10
CA THR A 89 -5.71 -0.88 -16.69
C THR A 89 -6.07 -2.07 -15.81
N PHE A 90 -7.12 -1.96 -15.00
CA PHE A 90 -7.63 -3.10 -14.24
C PHE A 90 -8.22 -4.17 -15.17
N LEU A 91 -9.07 -3.78 -16.14
CA LEU A 91 -9.65 -4.69 -17.14
C LEU A 91 -8.55 -5.45 -17.90
N ASP A 92 -7.50 -4.75 -18.34
CA ASP A 92 -6.36 -5.35 -19.03
C ASP A 92 -5.56 -6.30 -18.13
N SER A 93 -5.48 -6.01 -16.83
CA SER A 93 -4.77 -6.84 -15.86
C SER A 93 -5.47 -8.17 -15.58
N VAL A 94 -6.80 -8.22 -15.64
CA VAL A 94 -7.58 -9.42 -15.31
C VAL A 94 -8.05 -10.22 -16.53
N SER A 95 -7.95 -9.65 -17.74
CA SER A 95 -8.43 -10.29 -18.98
C SER A 95 -7.42 -11.27 -19.57
N GLN A 96 -7.90 -12.46 -19.97
CA GLN A 96 -7.07 -13.55 -20.49
C GLN A 96 -6.20 -13.13 -21.67
N GLN A 97 -6.78 -12.41 -22.65
CA GLN A 97 -6.09 -12.03 -23.88
C GLN A 97 -4.99 -11.00 -23.61
N SER A 98 -5.29 -9.97 -22.82
CA SER A 98 -4.32 -8.97 -22.37
C SER A 98 -3.19 -9.62 -21.55
N ARG A 99 -3.49 -10.64 -20.73
CA ARG A 99 -2.47 -11.43 -20.04
C ARG A 99 -1.61 -12.27 -20.97
N ALA A 100 -2.20 -12.91 -21.97
CA ALA A 100 -1.46 -13.66 -22.97
C ALA A 100 -0.50 -12.73 -23.75
N HIS A 101 -0.95 -11.54 -24.11
CA HIS A 101 -0.11 -10.51 -24.72
C HIS A 101 1.04 -10.10 -23.79
N ALA A 102 0.78 -9.80 -22.52
CA ALA A 102 1.82 -9.44 -21.54
C ALA A 102 2.92 -10.51 -21.44
N ILE A 103 2.54 -11.79 -21.43
CA ILE A 103 3.48 -12.92 -21.39
C ILE A 103 4.32 -12.98 -22.68
N ARG A 104 3.68 -12.86 -23.86
CA ARG A 104 4.41 -12.83 -25.15
C ARG A 104 5.39 -11.66 -25.21
N TYR A 105 4.94 -10.46 -24.86
CA TYR A 105 5.75 -9.25 -24.82
C TYR A 105 6.95 -9.41 -23.87
N GLY A 106 6.73 -9.96 -22.68
CA GLY A 106 7.80 -10.27 -21.73
C GLY A 106 8.85 -11.23 -22.28
N LYS A 107 8.44 -12.31 -22.96
CA LYS A 107 9.35 -13.26 -23.61
C LYS A 107 10.14 -12.61 -24.75
N MET A 108 9.49 -11.81 -25.60
CA MET A 108 10.14 -11.06 -26.68
C MET A 108 11.23 -10.14 -26.11
N LYS A 109 10.91 -9.39 -25.04
CA LYS A 109 11.88 -8.51 -24.38
C LYS A 109 13.06 -9.25 -23.77
N GLN A 110 12.85 -10.44 -23.21
CA GLN A 110 13.92 -11.28 -22.69
C GLN A 110 14.85 -11.78 -23.80
N GLU A 111 14.29 -12.20 -24.92
CA GLU A 111 15.08 -12.66 -26.06
C GLU A 111 15.86 -11.51 -26.69
N GLN A 112 15.25 -10.33 -26.86
CA GLN A 112 15.96 -9.12 -27.29
C GLN A 112 17.15 -8.82 -26.37
N ALA A 113 16.95 -8.81 -25.05
CA ALA A 113 18.03 -8.57 -24.08
C ALA A 113 19.13 -9.65 -24.11
N ARG A 114 18.79 -10.90 -24.44
CA ARG A 114 19.76 -12.00 -24.62
C ARG A 114 20.59 -11.81 -25.88
N LEU A 115 19.97 -11.38 -26.98
CA LEU A 115 20.62 -11.13 -28.26
C LEU A 115 21.57 -9.92 -28.20
N THR A 116 21.19 -8.84 -27.51
CA THR A 116 22.07 -7.66 -27.32
C THR A 116 23.34 -8.01 -26.55
N LYS A 117 23.32 -9.01 -25.66
CA LYS A 117 24.51 -9.50 -24.92
C LYS A 117 25.43 -10.40 -25.74
N ASN A 118 24.92 -11.06 -26.77
CA ASN A 118 25.64 -12.07 -27.57
C ASN A 118 25.98 -11.56 -28.99
N TRP A 119 25.98 -10.24 -29.21
CA TRP A 119 26.11 -9.62 -30.55
C TRP A 119 27.46 -9.88 -31.25
N SER A 120 28.42 -10.56 -30.65
CA SER A 120 29.75 -10.73 -31.26
C SER A 120 29.89 -11.85 -32.30
N THR A 121 28.88 -12.66 -32.73
CA THR A 121 29.25 -13.73 -33.70
C THR A 121 28.28 -14.31 -34.75
N LYS A 122 26.96 -14.10 -34.83
CA LYS A 122 26.18 -14.78 -35.92
C LYS A 122 24.94 -14.00 -36.40
N SER A 123 25.03 -13.30 -37.55
CA SER A 123 23.96 -12.40 -38.03
C SER A 123 23.20 -12.78 -39.30
N LYS A 124 23.39 -13.95 -39.95
CA LYS A 124 22.83 -14.14 -41.32
C LYS A 124 21.79 -15.25 -41.56
N ALA A 125 21.45 -16.11 -40.59
CA ALA A 125 20.47 -17.19 -40.80
C ALA A 125 19.08 -16.98 -40.18
N TYR A 126 18.86 -15.93 -39.38
CA TYR A 126 17.69 -15.84 -38.46
C TYR A 126 16.50 -14.97 -38.93
N GLY A 127 16.59 -14.27 -40.07
CA GLY A 127 15.60 -13.24 -40.46
C GLY A 127 14.21 -13.72 -40.93
N ARG A 128 14.08 -14.92 -41.51
CA ARG A 128 12.79 -15.39 -42.09
C ARG A 128 11.81 -15.98 -41.07
N LYS A 129 12.30 -16.64 -40.02
CA LYS A 129 11.46 -17.16 -38.92
C LYS A 129 10.86 -16.00 -38.11
N PHE A 130 11.66 -14.96 -37.87
CA PHE A 130 11.24 -13.74 -37.16
C PHE A 130 10.16 -12.93 -37.88
N ALA A 131 10.18 -12.86 -39.23
CA ALA A 131 9.17 -12.12 -39.97
C ALA A 131 7.78 -12.78 -39.90
N ARG A 132 7.71 -14.11 -40.01
CA ARG A 132 6.45 -14.86 -39.86
C ARG A 132 5.92 -14.77 -38.42
N ASP A 133 6.80 -14.97 -37.44
CA ASP A 133 6.43 -14.88 -36.02
C ASP A 133 5.98 -13.45 -35.66
N ALA A 134 6.64 -12.41 -36.19
CA ALA A 134 6.24 -11.01 -35.99
C ALA A 134 4.89 -10.67 -36.62
N ILE A 135 4.54 -11.24 -37.77
CA ILE A 135 3.20 -11.08 -38.36
C ILE A 135 2.15 -11.78 -37.50
N ILE A 136 2.43 -12.99 -37.02
CA ILE A 136 1.52 -13.73 -36.12
C ILE A 136 1.31 -12.97 -34.81
N ASP A 137 2.38 -12.42 -34.22
CA ASP A 137 2.32 -11.59 -33.02
C ASP A 137 1.50 -10.32 -33.29
N SER A 138 1.75 -9.61 -34.40
CA SER A 138 0.98 -8.42 -34.79
C SER A 138 -0.51 -8.70 -34.97
N ILE A 139 -0.88 -9.83 -35.59
CA ILE A 139 -2.28 -10.25 -35.73
C ILE A 139 -2.87 -10.56 -34.34
N SER A 140 -2.12 -11.28 -33.50
CA SER A 140 -2.55 -11.62 -32.14
C SER A 140 -2.76 -10.39 -31.26
N ASP A 141 -1.93 -9.37 -31.43
CA ASP A 141 -2.00 -8.11 -30.68
C ASP A 141 -3.20 -7.27 -31.15
N ARG A 142 -3.50 -7.25 -32.46
CA ARG A 142 -4.72 -6.63 -32.98
C ARG A 142 -5.98 -7.30 -32.44
N ILE A 143 -6.02 -8.63 -32.38
CA ILE A 143 -7.14 -9.39 -31.80
C ILE A 143 -7.29 -9.04 -30.31
N THR A 144 -6.16 -9.01 -29.59
CA THR A 144 -6.15 -8.67 -28.15
C THR A 144 -6.70 -7.25 -27.92
N GLN A 145 -6.25 -6.28 -28.71
CA GLN A 145 -6.71 -4.90 -28.63
C GLN A 145 -8.22 -4.79 -28.92
N GLN A 146 -8.69 -5.42 -30.00
CA GLN A 146 -10.11 -5.42 -30.37
C GLN A 146 -10.99 -6.01 -29.27
N ALA A 147 -10.56 -7.10 -28.62
CA ALA A 147 -11.31 -7.69 -27.52
C ALA A 147 -11.31 -6.80 -26.26
N SER A 148 -10.15 -6.20 -25.93
CA SER A 148 -10.04 -5.21 -24.85
C SER A 148 -11.00 -4.06 -25.08
N ASP A 149 -10.99 -3.46 -26.27
CA ASP A 149 -11.83 -2.31 -26.61
C ASP A 149 -13.31 -2.67 -26.58
N GLN A 150 -13.64 -3.87 -27.04
CA GLN A 150 -15.01 -4.37 -26.99
C GLN A 150 -15.51 -4.57 -25.55
N ILE A 151 -14.67 -5.07 -24.63
CA ILE A 151 -15.00 -5.18 -23.20
C ILE A 151 -15.15 -3.80 -22.58
N LYS A 152 -14.20 -2.90 -22.83
CA LYS A 152 -14.20 -1.53 -22.31
C LYS A 152 -15.46 -0.77 -22.75
N SER A 153 -15.84 -0.89 -24.03
CA SER A 153 -17.09 -0.32 -24.56
C SER A 153 -18.34 -0.93 -23.93
N ASP A 154 -18.37 -2.26 -23.72
CA ASP A 154 -19.47 -2.96 -23.06
C ASP A 154 -19.70 -2.45 -21.63
N VAL A 155 -18.61 -2.34 -20.85
CA VAL A 155 -18.64 -1.85 -19.48
C VAL A 155 -19.07 -0.38 -19.42
N ARG A 156 -18.54 0.49 -20.29
CA ARG A 156 -18.96 1.90 -20.35
C ARG A 156 -20.45 2.03 -20.68
N GLY A 157 -20.95 1.27 -21.67
CA GLY A 157 -22.36 1.25 -22.02
C GLY A 157 -23.25 0.81 -20.84
N SER A 158 -22.82 -0.19 -20.06
CA SER A 158 -23.52 -0.60 -18.84
C SER A 158 -23.51 0.45 -17.74
N ILE A 159 -22.41 1.20 -17.57
CA ILE A 159 -22.34 2.31 -16.60
C ILE A 159 -23.31 3.44 -17.00
N GLU A 160 -23.32 3.81 -18.27
CA GLU A 160 -24.17 4.87 -18.82
C GLU A 160 -25.67 4.53 -18.71
N ALA A 161 -26.01 3.26 -18.89
CA ALA A 161 -27.38 2.77 -18.75
C ALA A 161 -27.85 2.72 -17.29
N GLY A 162 -26.93 2.65 -16.33
CA GLY A 162 -27.22 2.45 -14.91
C GLY A 162 -28.13 3.52 -14.29
N ILE A 163 -28.79 3.15 -13.18
CA ILE A 163 -29.72 4.03 -12.47
C ILE A 163 -29.00 5.25 -11.90
N LYS A 164 -29.65 6.42 -12.03
CA LYS A 164 -29.20 7.70 -11.48
C LYS A 164 -30.19 8.18 -10.41
N LEU A 165 -29.84 7.96 -9.15
CA LEU A 165 -30.54 8.55 -8.01
C LEU A 165 -29.93 9.93 -7.69
N LYS A 166 -30.70 10.82 -7.06
CA LYS A 166 -30.24 12.16 -6.67
C LYS A 166 -30.58 12.48 -5.22
N GLY A 167 -29.87 13.46 -4.66
CA GLY A 167 -30.15 14.02 -3.34
C GLY A 167 -30.19 12.96 -2.23
N MET A 168 -31.20 13.02 -1.37
CA MET A 168 -31.28 12.12 -0.20
C MET A 168 -31.53 10.65 -0.56
N GLU A 169 -32.14 10.36 -1.70
CA GLU A 169 -32.28 8.97 -2.18
C GLU A 169 -30.93 8.38 -2.53
N HIS A 170 -30.09 9.14 -3.27
CA HIS A 170 -28.71 8.75 -3.55
C HIS A 170 -27.91 8.55 -2.26
N ARG A 171 -28.01 9.49 -1.31
CA ARG A 171 -27.30 9.41 -0.03
C ARG A 171 -27.72 8.20 0.82
N ALA A 172 -29.01 7.90 0.87
CA ALA A 172 -29.49 6.68 1.55
C ALA A 172 -28.98 5.41 0.85
N TRP A 173 -28.95 5.41 -0.48
CA TRP A 173 -28.45 4.30 -1.27
C TRP A 173 -26.96 4.03 -1.02
N ILE A 174 -26.10 5.05 -1.09
CA ILE A 174 -24.65 4.88 -0.86
C ILE A 174 -24.34 4.47 0.59
N LEU A 175 -25.16 4.90 1.57
CA LEU A 175 -25.03 4.45 2.95
C LEU A 175 -25.36 2.96 3.11
N LEU A 176 -26.43 2.49 2.48
CA LEU A 176 -26.80 1.07 2.47
C LEU A 176 -25.75 0.21 1.76
N GLN A 177 -25.18 0.72 0.67
CA GLN A 177 -24.08 0.08 -0.02
C GLN A 177 -22.82 0.01 0.88
N ALA A 178 -22.45 1.12 1.53
CA ALA A 178 -21.30 1.20 2.41
C ALA A 178 -21.46 0.39 3.72
N ALA A 179 -22.69 0.08 4.13
CA ALA A 179 -22.95 -0.86 5.21
C ALA A 179 -22.40 -2.25 4.90
N GLY A 180 -22.29 -2.63 3.61
CA GLY A 180 -21.53 -3.80 3.19
C GLY A 180 -22.10 -5.11 3.75
N PHE A 181 -23.42 -5.26 3.75
CA PHE A 181 -24.12 -6.38 4.39
C PHE A 181 -23.60 -7.77 3.98
N LEU A 182 -23.12 -7.91 2.74
CA LEU A 182 -22.56 -9.15 2.20
C LEU A 182 -21.06 -9.03 1.84
N ASP A 183 -20.37 -8.05 2.41
CA ASP A 183 -18.93 -7.91 2.23
C ASP A 183 -18.17 -8.89 3.12
N ILE A 184 -17.01 -9.34 2.65
CA ILE A 184 -16.05 -10.10 3.44
C ILE A 184 -14.76 -9.31 3.50
N GLU A 185 -14.18 -9.17 4.69
CA GLU A 185 -12.95 -8.41 4.90
C GLU A 185 -12.04 -9.07 5.94
N LYS A 186 -10.73 -8.91 5.76
CA LYS A 186 -9.74 -9.23 6.79
C LYS A 186 -9.37 -7.95 7.52
N LEU A 187 -9.59 -7.93 8.83
CA LEU A 187 -9.24 -6.82 9.70
C LEU A 187 -7.86 -7.07 10.30
N ILE A 188 -6.93 -6.14 10.15
CA ILE A 188 -5.60 -6.22 10.75
C ILE A 188 -5.55 -5.21 11.89
N GLU A 189 -5.62 -5.73 13.10
CA GLU A 189 -5.68 -4.96 14.33
C GLU A 189 -4.31 -4.88 14.99
N HIS A 190 -3.93 -3.70 15.47
CA HIS A 190 -2.73 -3.51 16.26
C HIS A 190 -2.84 -4.22 17.61
N ARG A 191 -1.79 -4.96 17.97
CA ARG A 191 -1.60 -5.53 19.30
C ARG A 191 -0.17 -5.25 19.75
N PRO A 192 0.08 -4.79 20.98
CA PRO A 192 1.44 -4.76 21.49
C PRO A 192 1.98 -6.20 21.47
N PRO A 193 3.24 -6.41 21.03
CA PRO A 193 3.85 -7.74 21.08
C PRO A 193 3.80 -8.28 22.52
N PRO A 194 3.57 -9.59 22.72
CA PRO A 194 3.63 -10.16 24.06
C PRO A 194 5.03 -10.01 24.65
N ASP A 195 5.13 -9.40 25.84
CA ASP A 195 6.40 -9.07 26.53
C ASP A 195 7.32 -10.30 26.69
N MET A 196 6.76 -11.51 26.82
CA MET A 196 7.50 -12.77 26.97
C MET A 196 8.47 -13.04 25.81
N PHE A 197 8.22 -12.49 24.62
CA PHE A 197 9.06 -12.77 23.47
C PHE A 197 10.30 -11.90 23.40
N GLY A 198 10.51 -10.87 24.23
CA GLY A 198 11.81 -10.21 24.49
C GLY A 198 12.70 -9.74 23.31
N PHE A 199 12.31 -9.93 22.05
CA PHE A 199 13.23 -9.98 20.89
C PHE A 199 12.93 -8.95 19.79
N TRP A 200 11.94 -8.07 19.93
CA TRP A 200 11.52 -7.18 18.83
C TRP A 200 12.33 -5.88 18.76
N LYS A 201 13.59 -5.97 18.34
CA LYS A 201 14.39 -4.79 17.94
C LYS A 201 14.18 -4.52 16.46
N ARG A 202 13.19 -3.69 16.14
CA ARG A 202 12.78 -3.36 14.77
C ARG A 202 13.37 -2.03 14.30
N PRO A 203 13.96 -1.98 13.09
CA PRO A 203 14.48 -0.74 12.53
C PRO A 203 13.34 0.19 12.10
N ALA A 204 13.19 1.32 12.79
CA ALA A 204 12.19 2.34 12.47
C ALA A 204 12.81 3.74 12.33
N ILE A 205 12.42 4.48 11.29
CA ILE A 205 12.83 5.87 11.09
C ILE A 205 12.02 6.75 12.05
N PRO A 206 12.66 7.55 12.91
CA PRO A 206 11.96 8.41 13.86
C PRO A 206 11.42 9.69 13.19
N GLN A 207 10.44 10.32 13.84
CA GLN A 207 10.23 11.76 13.71
C GLN A 207 11.41 12.50 14.35
N LEU A 208 11.84 13.61 13.78
CA LEU A 208 12.92 14.42 14.32
C LEU A 208 12.38 15.64 15.07
N ALA A 209 13.19 16.14 16.00
CA ALA A 209 13.03 17.42 16.67
C ALA A 209 14.38 18.15 16.67
N LEU A 210 14.33 19.49 16.69
CA LEU A 210 15.52 20.29 16.95
C LEU A 210 15.99 20.06 18.39
N SER A 211 17.23 19.63 18.56
CA SER A 211 17.88 19.50 19.88
C SER A 211 18.54 20.82 20.28
N LYS A 212 19.40 21.36 19.40
CA LYS A 212 20.12 22.62 19.59
C LYS A 212 20.69 23.13 18.26
N PHE A 213 21.16 24.38 18.27
CA PHE A 213 22.06 24.90 17.25
C PHE A 213 23.51 24.81 17.74
N ASN A 214 24.42 24.46 16.83
CA ASN A 214 25.85 24.55 17.07
C ASN A 214 26.32 26.02 16.97
N ASP A 215 27.56 26.31 17.40
CA ASP A 215 28.13 27.67 17.38
C ASP A 215 28.14 28.31 15.99
N ASP A 216 28.13 27.47 14.96
CA ASP A 216 28.13 27.84 13.55
C ASP A 216 26.71 27.92 12.96
N PHE A 217 25.70 27.98 13.82
CA PHE A 217 24.25 27.97 13.56
C PHE A 217 23.70 26.73 12.86
N THR A 218 24.49 25.68 12.69
CA THR A 218 24.01 24.42 12.10
C THR A 218 23.04 23.72 13.05
N PRO A 219 21.82 23.35 12.61
CA PRO A 219 20.87 22.64 13.44
C PRO A 219 21.34 21.21 13.73
N ASN A 220 21.18 20.77 14.98
CA ASN A 220 21.37 19.39 15.36
C ASN A 220 20.00 18.75 15.66
N PHE A 221 19.69 17.69 14.92
CA PHE A 221 18.41 16.99 15.02
C PHE A 221 18.53 15.69 15.81
N GLU A 222 17.55 15.44 16.67
CA GLU A 222 17.46 14.20 17.45
C GLU A 222 16.08 13.55 17.30
N PRO A 223 15.95 12.24 17.57
CA PRO A 223 14.65 11.58 17.58
C PRO A 223 13.68 12.23 18.58
N LEU A 224 12.52 12.66 18.09
CA LEU A 224 11.44 13.21 18.90
C LEU A 224 10.94 12.15 19.90
N ARG A 225 10.77 12.55 21.16
CA ARG A 225 10.25 11.69 22.22
C ARG A 225 8.90 12.18 22.71
N CYS A 226 8.01 11.24 23.01
CA CYS A 226 6.73 11.54 23.64
C CYS A 226 6.96 12.27 24.97
N MET A 227 6.35 13.46 25.11
CA MET A 227 6.53 14.34 26.27
C MET A 227 5.80 13.84 27.53
N ARG A 228 4.94 12.82 27.41
CA ARG A 228 4.32 12.19 28.57
C ARG A 228 5.39 11.53 29.44
N LYS A 229 5.50 11.97 30.71
CA LYS A 229 6.55 11.58 31.66
C LYS A 229 6.80 10.07 31.78
N GLN A 230 5.74 9.26 31.70
CA GLN A 230 5.81 7.80 31.83
C GLN A 230 6.15 7.06 30.52
N CYS A 231 5.97 7.71 29.35
CA CYS A 231 6.18 7.06 28.06
C CYS A 231 7.61 7.24 27.55
N LYS A 232 8.03 8.48 27.25
CA LYS A 232 9.36 8.83 26.69
C LYS A 232 9.81 8.01 25.46
N LYS A 233 8.90 7.23 24.85
CA LYS A 233 9.15 6.47 23.62
C LYS A 233 9.46 7.44 22.48
N VAL A 234 10.35 7.02 21.59
CA VAL A 234 10.64 7.74 20.35
C VAL A 234 9.42 7.66 19.45
N VAL A 235 8.96 8.80 18.94
CA VAL A 235 7.86 8.88 17.99
C VAL A 235 8.35 8.42 16.62
N ARG A 236 7.63 7.49 15.99
CA ARG A 236 8.02 6.85 14.72
C ARG A 236 6.98 7.03 13.61
N GLY A 237 5.74 7.32 13.98
CA GLY A 237 4.65 7.66 13.05
C GLY A 237 4.02 9.01 13.38
N SER A 238 2.71 9.14 13.11
CA SER A 238 1.91 10.30 13.47
C SER A 238 1.95 10.60 14.97
N MET A 239 1.80 11.87 15.30
CA MET A 239 1.83 12.40 16.66
C MET A 239 0.62 13.28 16.92
N PHE A 240 0.42 13.65 18.19
CA PHE A 240 -0.61 14.59 18.59
C PHE A 240 0.05 15.77 19.27
N ILE A 241 -0.26 16.96 18.75
CA ILE A 241 0.26 18.24 19.21
C ILE A 241 -0.86 18.95 19.93
N ARG A 242 -0.52 19.50 21.09
CA ARG A 242 -1.42 20.31 21.87
C ARG A 242 -1.42 21.75 21.36
N ASN A 243 -2.60 22.33 21.20
CA ASN A 243 -2.78 23.65 20.59
C ASN A 243 -2.78 24.82 21.60
N ASP A 244 -2.77 24.55 22.91
CA ASP A 244 -2.88 25.53 24.00
C ASP A 244 -1.81 25.36 25.09
N ASP A 245 -1.58 26.42 25.89
CA ASP A 245 -0.48 26.55 26.85
C ASP A 245 -0.73 25.90 28.24
N GLY A 246 -1.71 25.01 28.40
CA GLY A 246 -2.00 24.47 29.74
C GLY A 246 -0.98 23.43 30.25
N SER A 247 -1.29 22.72 31.34
CA SER A 247 -0.33 21.87 32.08
C SER A 247 -0.06 20.45 31.54
N ASP A 248 -0.88 19.91 30.64
CA ASP A 248 -0.68 18.63 29.96
C ASP A 248 0.46 18.66 28.91
N PRO A 249 1.06 17.51 28.55
CA PRO A 249 2.23 17.45 27.66
C PRO A 249 1.98 18.03 26.25
N GLY A 250 2.95 18.74 25.69
CA GLY A 250 2.82 19.40 24.37
C GLY A 250 2.71 18.43 23.18
N ILE A 251 3.63 17.47 23.06
CA ILE A 251 3.65 16.50 21.94
C ILE A 251 3.65 15.07 22.49
N ILE A 252 2.69 14.26 22.05
CA ILE A 252 2.54 12.87 22.50
C ILE A 252 2.41 11.90 21.32
N CYS A 253 2.81 10.65 21.51
CA CYS A 253 2.62 9.59 20.51
C CYS A 253 1.15 9.15 20.43
N GLU A 254 0.75 8.55 19.30
CA GLU A 254 -0.62 8.05 19.09
C GLU A 254 -1.08 7.06 20.18
N GLU A 255 -0.20 6.21 20.68
CA GLU A 255 -0.53 5.28 21.77
C GLU A 255 -0.96 6.04 23.04
N CYS A 256 -0.21 7.07 23.43
CA CYS A 256 -0.58 7.90 24.58
C CYS A 256 -1.86 8.69 24.34
N TYR A 257 -2.06 9.20 23.13
CA TYR A 257 -3.31 9.86 22.77
C TYR A 257 -4.50 8.91 22.93
N ARG A 258 -4.44 7.72 22.30
CA ARG A 258 -5.52 6.73 22.38
C ARG A 258 -5.85 6.29 23.80
N SER A 259 -4.84 6.09 24.64
CA SER A 259 -5.05 5.61 26.01
C SER A 259 -5.52 6.68 27.01
N HIS A 260 -5.22 7.96 26.78
CA HIS A 260 -5.40 9.00 27.82
C HIS A 260 -6.04 10.31 27.35
N TYR A 261 -6.03 10.60 26.05
CA TYR A 261 -6.45 11.88 25.49
C TYR A 261 -7.39 11.76 24.29
N TYR A 262 -7.90 10.56 24.01
CA TYR A 262 -8.71 10.29 22.81
C TYR A 262 -9.95 11.18 22.76
N GLY A 263 -10.13 11.88 21.63
CA GLY A 263 -11.25 12.80 21.41
C GLY A 263 -11.16 14.11 22.19
N LYS A 264 -10.04 14.42 22.88
CA LYS A 264 -9.87 15.71 23.55
C LYS A 264 -9.48 16.79 22.53
N ASP A 265 -10.30 17.83 22.43
CA ASP A 265 -10.14 18.96 21.49
C ASP A 265 -8.80 19.71 21.55
N PRO A 266 -8.11 19.85 22.70
CA PRO A 266 -6.80 20.50 22.75
C PRO A 266 -5.72 19.82 21.91
N TYR A 267 -5.89 18.55 21.54
CA TYR A 267 -4.90 17.80 20.76
C TYR A 267 -5.33 17.63 19.31
N THR A 268 -4.49 18.08 18.39
CA THR A 268 -4.63 17.85 16.96
C THR A 268 -3.59 16.83 16.49
N LYS A 269 -3.99 15.92 15.61
CA LYS A 269 -3.05 14.99 14.98
C LYS A 269 -2.15 15.73 14.00
N ALA A 270 -0.87 15.42 14.00
CA ALA A 270 0.08 15.81 12.97
C ALA A 270 0.69 14.55 12.36
N TYR A 271 0.73 14.49 11.02
CA TYR A 271 1.49 13.45 10.34
C TYR A 271 2.97 13.63 10.63
N LYS A 272 3.70 12.52 10.55
CA LYS A 272 5.16 12.55 10.52
C LYS A 272 5.61 13.39 9.33
N HIS A 273 6.54 14.31 9.54
CA HIS A 273 6.89 15.32 8.54
C HIS A 273 8.35 15.78 8.66
N CYS A 274 8.85 16.41 7.59
CA CYS A 274 10.17 17.01 7.56
C CYS A 274 10.25 18.26 8.46
N ILE A 275 11.14 18.25 9.46
CA ILE A 275 11.22 19.28 10.52
C ILE A 275 11.80 20.63 10.06
N LEU A 276 12.30 20.73 8.82
CA LEU A 276 13.07 21.89 8.37
C LEU A 276 12.24 23.18 8.35
N SER A 277 10.99 23.13 7.89
CA SER A 277 10.11 24.31 7.82
C SER A 277 9.77 24.87 9.21
N GLU A 278 9.75 24.03 10.24
CA GLU A 278 9.53 24.45 11.63
C GLU A 278 10.80 24.97 12.29
N THR A 279 11.96 24.53 11.82
CA THR A 279 13.26 24.81 12.45
C THR A 279 13.94 26.05 11.89
N ILE A 280 13.88 26.25 10.58
CA ILE A 280 14.70 27.25 9.88
C ILE A 280 13.87 28.52 9.69
N THR A 281 13.96 29.43 10.68
CA THR A 281 13.34 30.76 10.60
C THR A 281 14.11 31.67 9.63
N PRO A 282 13.51 32.80 9.20
CA PRO A 282 14.20 33.78 8.38
C PRO A 282 15.55 34.22 8.98
N GLU A 283 15.61 34.46 10.29
CA GLU A 283 16.83 34.86 11.00
C GLU A 283 17.91 33.77 10.95
N ILE A 284 17.52 32.51 11.13
CA ILE A 284 18.43 31.37 11.08
C ILE A 284 18.94 31.15 9.66
N SER A 285 18.05 31.26 8.67
CA SER A 285 18.40 31.07 7.26
C SER A 285 19.50 32.05 6.80
N ARG A 286 19.43 33.31 7.26
CA ARG A 286 20.45 34.34 7.00
C ARG A 286 21.79 34.00 7.66
N LYS A 287 21.79 33.45 8.86
CA LYS A 287 23.02 33.06 9.57
C LYS A 287 23.69 31.83 8.95
N LEU A 288 22.91 30.95 8.33
CA LEU A 288 23.40 29.75 7.64
C LEU A 288 23.99 30.06 6.25
N CYS A 289 23.54 31.14 5.61
CA CYS A 289 24.00 31.53 4.27
C CYS A 289 25.19 32.48 4.34
N ALA A 290 26.32 32.09 3.75
CA ALA A 290 27.48 32.95 3.57
C ALA A 290 27.70 33.38 2.11
N CYS A 291 26.69 33.23 1.25
CA CYS A 291 26.81 33.48 -0.19
C CYS A 291 26.67 34.99 -0.48
N GLN A 292 27.76 35.63 -0.87
CA GLN A 292 27.84 37.08 -1.05
C GLN A 292 26.77 37.61 -2.03
N ARG A 293 26.54 36.90 -3.14
CA ARG A 293 25.52 37.25 -4.16
C ARG A 293 24.09 37.33 -3.63
N ILE A 294 23.78 36.58 -2.58
CA ILE A 294 22.45 36.56 -1.95
C ILE A 294 22.35 37.63 -0.88
N ILE A 295 23.44 37.82 -0.11
CA ILE A 295 23.51 38.83 0.96
C ILE A 295 23.33 40.24 0.38
N ASP A 296 23.98 40.52 -0.76
CA ASP A 296 23.91 41.84 -1.42
C ASP A 296 22.56 42.13 -2.09
N ALA A 297 21.74 41.10 -2.35
CA ALA A 297 20.43 41.20 -3.00
C ALA A 297 19.22 41.15 -2.03
N SER A 298 19.46 40.82 -0.76
CA SER A 298 18.40 40.50 0.20
C SER A 298 17.95 41.70 1.04
N ASN A 299 16.79 42.27 0.72
CA ASN A 299 16.10 43.30 1.53
C ASN A 299 15.24 42.65 2.64
N ASP A 300 15.87 42.12 3.70
CA ASP A 300 15.21 41.55 4.90
C ASP A 300 14.40 40.23 4.71
N GLU A 301 14.47 39.60 3.53
CA GLU A 301 13.71 38.39 3.20
C GLU A 301 14.26 37.09 3.85
N SER A 302 13.43 36.04 3.85
CA SER A 302 13.81 34.68 4.28
C SER A 302 14.61 33.97 3.19
N LEU A 303 15.75 33.36 3.53
CA LEU A 303 16.59 32.60 2.59
C LEU A 303 16.26 31.10 2.56
N PHE A 304 15.30 30.68 3.38
CA PHE A 304 14.77 29.32 3.40
C PHE A 304 13.24 29.37 3.44
N PRO A 305 12.53 28.52 2.67
CA PRO A 305 13.04 27.56 1.69
C PRO A 305 13.78 28.20 0.51
N ILE A 306 14.64 27.43 -0.17
CA ILE A 306 15.54 27.95 -1.23
C ILE A 306 14.76 28.20 -2.52
N SER A 307 14.72 29.45 -2.98
CA SER A 307 14.04 29.87 -4.22
C SER A 307 14.97 29.89 -5.44
N TRP A 308 16.23 30.30 -5.27
CA TRP A 308 17.20 30.47 -6.35
C TRP A 308 18.50 29.75 -6.03
N LEU A 309 18.64 28.53 -6.55
CA LEU A 309 19.70 27.64 -6.11
C LEU A 309 21.08 28.07 -6.60
N GLU A 310 21.17 28.63 -7.80
CA GLU A 310 22.40 29.15 -8.41
C GLU A 310 23.05 30.24 -7.53
N GLY A 311 22.24 31.09 -6.90
CA GLY A 311 22.72 32.13 -5.98
C GLY A 311 23.40 31.56 -4.73
N HIS A 312 23.08 30.33 -4.32
CA HIS A 312 23.75 29.61 -3.22
C HIS A 312 24.93 28.74 -3.66
N THR A 313 25.22 28.68 -4.97
CA THR A 313 26.36 27.92 -5.52
C THR A 313 27.64 28.75 -5.75
N GLY A 314 27.62 30.06 -5.46
CA GLY A 314 28.69 31.00 -5.86
C GLY A 314 29.68 31.47 -4.78
N TYR A 315 30.95 31.08 -4.97
CA TYR A 315 32.25 31.68 -4.55
C TYR A 315 32.34 32.48 -3.23
N GLY A 316 32.54 31.76 -2.13
CA GLY A 316 33.41 32.24 -1.03
C GLY A 316 34.89 32.05 -1.40
N SER A 317 35.80 32.71 -0.67
CA SER A 317 37.26 32.68 -0.90
C SER A 317 37.93 31.28 -0.89
N ASN A 318 37.18 30.21 -0.57
CA ASN A 318 37.56 28.82 -0.75
C ASN A 318 36.44 28.03 -1.46
N ILE A 319 36.76 27.45 -2.62
CA ILE A 319 35.88 26.59 -3.46
C ILE A 319 35.34 25.32 -2.73
N LYS A 320 35.79 25.04 -1.50
CA LYS A 320 35.50 23.81 -0.77
C LYS A 320 34.27 23.84 0.16
N ASP A 321 33.73 25.01 0.49
CA ASP A 321 32.64 25.12 1.47
C ASP A 321 31.29 25.38 0.78
N LYS A 322 30.50 24.32 0.59
CA LYS A 322 29.12 24.42 0.08
C LYS A 322 28.25 25.22 1.07
N CYS A 323 27.33 26.04 0.57
CA CYS A 323 26.36 26.76 1.40
C CYS A 323 25.63 25.80 2.37
N LYS A 324 25.54 26.15 3.65
CA LYS A 324 24.96 25.26 4.67
C LYS A 324 23.47 25.01 4.48
N LEU A 325 22.75 25.94 3.85
CA LEU A 325 21.35 25.75 3.48
C LEU A 325 21.17 24.55 2.53
N LEU A 326 22.13 24.32 1.61
CA LEU A 326 22.12 23.17 0.70
C LEU A 326 22.44 21.84 1.41
N GLN A 327 23.00 21.89 2.62
CA GLN A 327 23.38 20.70 3.41
C GLN A 327 22.29 20.27 4.40
N LEU A 328 21.21 21.07 4.56
CA LEU A 328 20.14 20.79 5.53
C LEU A 328 19.44 19.44 5.27
N GLY A 329 19.27 19.05 4.01
CA GLY A 329 18.71 17.74 3.65
C GLY A 329 19.59 16.58 4.12
N ASP A 330 20.90 16.69 3.95
CA ASP A 330 21.86 15.68 4.41
C ASP A 330 21.88 15.58 5.95
N ALA A 331 21.77 16.71 6.66
CA ALA A 331 21.67 16.72 8.12
C ALA A 331 20.42 15.98 8.64
N VAL A 332 19.27 16.16 7.97
CA VAL A 332 18.04 15.41 8.28
C VAL A 332 18.21 13.92 8.00
N ALA A 333 18.78 13.57 6.85
CA ALA A 333 19.02 12.18 6.48
C ALA A 333 19.95 11.47 7.46
N GLU A 334 21.04 12.14 7.88
CA GLU A 334 21.99 11.62 8.86
C GLU A 334 21.31 11.38 10.22
N ALA A 335 20.54 12.35 10.71
CA ALA A 335 19.81 12.21 11.96
C ALA A 335 18.77 11.07 11.91
N LYS A 336 18.04 10.92 10.80
CA LYS A 336 17.13 9.78 10.56
C LYS A 336 17.88 8.45 10.55
N TYR A 337 19.04 8.38 9.90
CA TYR A 337 19.89 7.19 9.86
C TYR A 337 20.42 6.80 11.25
N LEU A 338 20.94 7.76 12.02
CA LEU A 338 21.43 7.53 13.38
C LEU A 338 20.29 7.09 14.32
N GLY A 339 19.11 7.70 14.17
CA GLY A 339 17.91 7.29 14.90
C GLY A 339 17.47 5.87 14.55
N LEU A 340 17.52 5.51 13.27
CA LEU A 340 17.27 4.15 12.78
C LEU A 340 18.25 3.14 13.39
N GLN A 341 19.56 3.42 13.42
CA GLN A 341 20.55 2.55 14.06
C GLN A 341 20.31 2.39 15.57
N SER A 342 19.97 3.49 16.25
CA SER A 342 19.66 3.49 17.68
C SER A 342 18.44 2.61 18.00
N SER A 343 17.43 2.56 17.12
CA SER A 343 16.22 1.76 17.31
C SER A 343 16.48 0.25 17.45
N VAL A 344 17.56 -0.24 16.83
CA VAL A 344 18.01 -1.64 16.92
C VAL A 344 19.18 -1.85 17.89
N GLY A 345 19.56 -0.80 18.63
CA GLY A 345 20.69 -0.82 19.56
C GLY A 345 22.05 -1.01 18.88
N ALA A 346 22.15 -0.70 17.58
CA ALA A 346 23.43 -0.66 16.89
C ALA A 346 24.21 0.57 17.36
N LYS A 347 25.48 0.39 17.75
CA LYS A 347 26.35 1.52 18.05
C LYS A 347 26.75 2.20 16.73
N PRO A 348 26.76 3.53 16.65
CA PRO A 348 27.38 4.24 15.53
C PRO A 348 28.82 3.74 15.40
N ARG A 349 29.22 3.31 14.19
CA ARG A 349 30.63 2.97 13.93
C ARG A 349 31.47 4.22 14.16
N SER A 350 32.57 4.11 14.90
CA SER A 350 33.45 5.26 15.08
C SER A 350 34.03 5.68 13.73
N ARG A 351 34.38 6.95 13.55
CA ARG A 351 35.06 7.45 12.34
C ARG A 351 36.28 6.61 11.97
N LYS A 352 37.02 6.11 12.98
CA LYS A 352 38.14 5.18 12.82
C LYS A 352 37.72 3.81 12.28
N ASP A 353 36.56 3.29 12.67
CA ASP A 353 36.03 2.03 12.15
C ASP A 353 35.59 2.17 10.69
N ILE A 354 35.00 3.31 10.33
CA ILE A 354 34.59 3.64 8.95
C ILE A 354 35.82 3.76 8.04
N GLU A 355 36.83 4.52 8.47
CA GLU A 355 38.12 4.65 7.77
C GLU A 355 38.82 3.30 7.63
N LYS A 356 38.77 2.45 8.66
CA LYS A 356 39.34 1.09 8.62
C LYS A 356 38.58 0.14 7.69
N SER A 357 37.25 0.24 7.61
CA SER A 357 36.45 -0.51 6.63
C SER A 357 36.67 -0.03 5.20
N ASN A 358 36.78 1.28 4.97
CA ASN A 358 37.08 1.86 3.66
C ASN A 358 38.51 1.49 3.21
N TRP A 359 39.46 1.48 4.15
CA TRP A 359 40.82 0.99 3.91
C TRP A 359 40.82 -0.50 3.56
N LYS A 360 40.08 -1.35 4.30
CA LYS A 360 39.96 -2.78 3.99
C LYS A 360 39.32 -3.03 2.63
N ALA A 361 38.24 -2.33 2.29
CA ALA A 361 37.59 -2.44 0.99
C ALA A 361 38.56 -2.05 -0.15
N ARG A 362 39.30 -0.94 0.01
CA ARG A 362 40.36 -0.53 -0.93
C ARG A 362 41.49 -1.55 -1.06
N VAL A 363 41.90 -2.18 0.04
CA VAL A 363 42.94 -3.22 0.03
C VAL A 363 42.46 -4.51 -0.63
N GLU A 364 41.20 -4.92 -0.41
CA GLU A 364 40.58 -6.08 -1.06
C GLU A 364 40.39 -5.86 -2.57
N GLU A 365 40.06 -4.63 -2.97
CA GLU A 365 39.95 -4.22 -4.38
C GLU A 365 41.34 -4.16 -5.06
N GLN A 366 42.36 -3.65 -4.36
CA GLN A 366 43.76 -3.70 -4.83
C GLN A 366 44.34 -5.12 -4.90
N GLN A 367 43.94 -6.03 -4.00
CA GLN A 367 44.34 -7.43 -4.05
C GLN A 367 43.67 -8.19 -5.21
N LYS A 368 42.41 -7.87 -5.53
CA LYS A 368 41.75 -8.42 -6.73
C LYS A 368 42.42 -7.92 -8.02
N ASN A 369 42.75 -6.64 -8.11
CA ASN A 369 43.44 -6.07 -9.28
C ASN A 369 44.89 -6.56 -9.45
N ARG A 370 45.56 -7.03 -8.38
CA ARG A 370 46.90 -7.66 -8.49
C ARG A 370 46.87 -9.08 -9.03
N TYR A 371 45.75 -9.81 -8.90
CA TYR A 371 45.62 -11.15 -9.48
C TYR A 371 45.26 -11.12 -10.97
N THR A 372 44.78 -9.99 -11.49
CA THR A 372 44.47 -9.79 -12.93
C THR A 372 45.68 -9.36 -13.77
N TRP A 373 46.82 -9.04 -13.15
CA TRP A 373 48.01 -8.47 -13.83
C TRP A 373 49.19 -9.46 -13.98
N SER A 374 48.94 -10.78 -14.05
CA SER A 374 49.99 -11.77 -14.35
C SER A 374 49.74 -12.67 -15.57
N TYR A 375 48.67 -12.44 -16.35
CA TYR A 375 48.45 -13.13 -17.62
C TYR A 375 48.19 -12.13 -18.74
N GLY A 376 49.24 -11.76 -19.47
CA GLY A 376 49.11 -10.94 -20.67
C GLY A 376 50.45 -10.53 -21.29
N TYR A 377 50.85 -11.26 -22.33
CA TYR A 377 51.79 -10.89 -23.40
C TYR A 377 53.31 -10.93 -23.15
N THR A 378 53.93 -11.99 -23.68
CA THR A 378 55.02 -11.83 -24.66
C THR A 378 54.69 -12.68 -25.89
N SER A 379 54.67 -12.05 -27.07
CA SER A 379 54.60 -12.71 -28.36
C SER A 379 55.77 -12.22 -29.23
N SER A 380 56.46 -13.16 -29.88
CA SER A 380 57.08 -13.10 -31.21
C SER A 380 58.03 -14.31 -31.30
N THR A 381 58.24 -15.05 -32.39
CA THR A 381 57.73 -15.16 -33.76
C THR A 381 58.39 -16.43 -34.35
N LYS A 382 57.75 -17.00 -35.39
CA LYS A 382 58.26 -17.97 -36.40
C LYS A 382 58.21 -19.48 -36.10
N GLY A 383 57.66 -20.20 -37.10
CA GLY A 383 58.23 -21.46 -37.59
C GLY A 383 57.33 -22.69 -37.50
N ASP A 384 56.43 -22.84 -38.47
CA ASP A 384 56.27 -24.00 -39.37
C ASP A 384 56.24 -25.47 -38.84
N VAL A 385 55.34 -26.25 -39.46
CA VAL A 385 55.30 -27.73 -39.64
C VAL A 385 54.50 -28.63 -38.66
N SER A 386 53.35 -29.10 -39.18
CA SER A 386 52.72 -30.45 -39.19
C SER A 386 52.32 -31.27 -37.93
N ASP A 387 51.12 -31.86 -38.09
CA ASP A 387 50.73 -33.27 -37.83
C ASP A 387 50.14 -33.73 -36.47
N PHE A 388 48.92 -34.28 -36.62
CA PHE A 388 48.35 -35.54 -36.11
C PHE A 388 48.07 -35.79 -34.61
N GLU A 389 46.78 -36.13 -34.40
CA GLU A 389 46.18 -37.22 -33.60
C GLU A 389 46.25 -37.28 -32.05
N ASP A 390 45.03 -37.40 -31.52
CA ASP A 390 44.52 -38.42 -30.59
C ASP A 390 44.76 -38.40 -29.08
N GLU A 391 43.73 -39.01 -28.47
CA GLU A 391 43.37 -39.21 -27.08
C GLU A 391 44.46 -39.81 -26.20
N GLU A 392 44.41 -39.56 -24.88
CA GLU A 392 44.06 -40.61 -23.90
C GLU A 392 44.13 -40.09 -22.46
N GLU A 393 43.30 -40.73 -21.65
CA GLU A 393 43.11 -40.56 -20.22
C GLU A 393 44.12 -41.46 -19.43
N PRO A 394 43.90 -41.78 -18.14
CA PRO A 394 44.60 -41.33 -16.93
C PRO A 394 45.62 -42.34 -16.35
N LYS A 395 46.30 -42.00 -15.24
CA LYS A 395 46.46 -42.90 -14.05
C LYS A 395 47.25 -42.30 -12.87
N SER A 396 46.81 -42.73 -11.70
CA SER A 396 47.28 -42.49 -10.33
C SER A 396 48.49 -43.36 -9.95
N LYS A 397 49.25 -42.95 -8.91
CA LYS A 397 49.60 -43.76 -7.70
C LYS A 397 50.56 -43.05 -6.72
N ASN A 398 50.03 -42.81 -5.51
CA ASN A 398 50.50 -43.10 -4.14
C ASN A 398 52.00 -43.13 -3.72
N GLU A 399 52.22 -42.40 -2.61
CA GLU A 399 52.85 -42.77 -1.31
C GLU A 399 54.39 -42.82 -1.14
N SER A 400 54.92 -41.93 -0.29
CA SER A 400 55.56 -42.25 1.02
C SER A 400 56.15 -40.98 1.71
N GLY A 401 55.82 -40.75 2.99
CA GLY A 401 56.37 -39.65 3.85
C GLY A 401 57.65 -40.06 4.61
N PRO A 402 57.99 -39.54 5.83
CA PRO A 402 57.47 -38.38 6.58
C PRO A 402 58.57 -37.53 7.33
N ARG A 403 58.11 -36.57 8.17
CA ARG A 403 58.79 -35.70 9.20
C ARG A 403 59.02 -34.25 8.75
N GLY A 404 58.51 -33.19 9.38
CA GLY A 404 57.73 -33.02 10.59
C GLY A 404 57.99 -31.61 11.17
N GLY A 405 57.12 -30.64 10.88
CA GLY A 405 57.15 -29.27 11.42
C GLY A 405 55.74 -28.81 11.79
N ARG A 406 55.50 -28.64 13.10
CA ARG A 406 54.22 -28.39 13.78
C ARG A 406 53.43 -27.18 13.24
N LEU A 407 52.20 -27.41 12.77
CA LEU A 407 51.10 -26.44 12.88
C LEU A 407 50.30 -26.74 14.16
N LYS A 408 50.22 -25.75 15.07
CA LYS A 408 49.34 -25.80 16.24
C LYS A 408 47.94 -25.27 15.90
N ARG A 409 46.99 -26.18 16.06
CA ARG A 409 45.54 -26.06 16.24
C ARG A 409 45.15 -25.06 17.35
N MET A 410 44.28 -24.09 17.04
CA MET A 410 43.28 -23.50 17.94
C MET A 410 41.93 -23.58 17.20
N LYS A 411 41.12 -24.61 17.44
CA LYS A 411 40.09 -24.73 18.48
C LYS A 411 38.79 -23.98 18.11
N THR A 412 37.93 -24.71 17.40
CA THR A 412 36.47 -24.66 17.48
C THR A 412 36.02 -25.08 18.90
N VAL A 413 35.29 -24.20 19.58
CA VAL A 413 34.51 -24.38 20.83
C VAL A 413 33.50 -23.21 20.78
N GLN A 414 32.17 -23.31 20.87
CA GLN A 414 31.19 -24.38 21.02
C GLN A 414 29.85 -23.76 20.56
N GLU A 415 29.18 -24.36 19.59
CA GLU A 415 27.73 -24.50 19.63
C GLU A 415 27.45 -25.76 20.44
N THR A 416 26.60 -25.66 21.46
CA THR A 416 25.74 -26.69 22.09
C THR A 416 25.30 -26.08 23.43
N SER A 417 24.04 -26.00 23.82
CA SER A 417 22.80 -26.70 23.44
C SER A 417 21.65 -25.87 24.09
N LEU A 418 20.39 -25.95 23.71
CA LEU A 418 19.51 -27.08 24.01
C LEU A 418 18.22 -27.02 23.17
N HIS A 419 18.10 -28.03 22.29
CA HIS A 419 16.91 -28.76 21.88
C HIS A 419 15.79 -28.06 21.09
N ALA A 420 16.00 -28.03 19.78
CA ALA A 420 14.99 -28.55 18.85
C ALA A 420 14.96 -30.09 18.97
N ASN A 421 13.77 -30.68 19.02
CA ASN A 421 13.51 -32.04 18.54
C ASN A 421 12.07 -32.14 18.02
N ASP A 422 11.98 -32.73 16.83
CA ASP A 422 10.81 -33.28 16.13
C ASP A 422 9.50 -32.49 16.11
N ARG A 423 9.35 -31.60 15.12
CA ARG A 423 8.03 -31.18 14.62
C ARG A 423 8.07 -30.98 13.09
N SER A 424 7.27 -31.81 12.41
CA SER A 424 7.02 -31.84 10.96
C SER A 424 6.77 -30.45 10.32
N PRO A 425 7.29 -30.17 9.11
CA PRO A 425 7.19 -28.87 8.47
C PRO A 425 5.89 -28.74 7.67
N THR A 426 4.89 -28.08 8.24
CA THR A 426 3.81 -27.44 7.47
C THR A 426 3.37 -26.15 8.16
N SER A 427 4.12 -25.08 7.92
CA SER A 427 3.63 -23.70 8.06
C SER A 427 4.38 -22.79 7.10
N THR A 428 3.66 -22.25 6.13
CA THR A 428 4.07 -21.51 4.93
C THR A 428 4.77 -20.15 5.16
N SER A 429 4.99 -19.72 6.41
CA SER A 429 5.67 -18.44 6.70
C SER A 429 7.18 -18.46 6.45
N VAL A 430 7.79 -19.65 6.35
CA VAL A 430 9.24 -19.81 6.13
C VAL A 430 9.67 -19.26 4.76
N SER A 431 8.86 -19.50 3.71
CA SER A 431 9.21 -19.11 2.33
C SER A 431 9.22 -17.61 2.05
N VAL A 432 8.30 -16.83 2.65
CA VAL A 432 8.19 -15.38 2.37
C VAL A 432 9.26 -14.57 3.10
N ALA A 433 9.68 -15.01 4.30
CA ALA A 433 10.77 -14.38 5.03
C ALA A 433 12.14 -14.66 4.36
N GLU A 434 12.33 -15.87 3.84
CA GLU A 434 13.51 -16.22 3.03
C GLU A 434 13.54 -15.43 1.72
N GLU A 435 12.42 -15.34 0.99
CA GLU A 435 12.29 -14.52 -0.22
C GLU A 435 12.52 -13.02 0.03
N ALA A 436 12.03 -12.51 1.18
CA ALA A 436 12.27 -11.14 1.63
C ALA A 436 13.74 -10.87 2.01
N ALA A 437 14.44 -11.87 2.56
CA ALA A 437 15.86 -11.78 2.88
C ALA A 437 16.76 -11.89 1.65
N GLU A 438 16.29 -12.58 0.60
CA GLU A 438 16.96 -12.71 -0.70
C GLU A 438 16.64 -11.58 -1.68
N ASP A 439 15.64 -10.74 -1.36
CA ASP A 439 15.25 -9.61 -2.22
C ASP A 439 16.39 -8.59 -2.37
N GLY A 440 16.97 -8.61 -3.57
CA GLY A 440 17.99 -7.68 -4.05
C GLY A 440 17.59 -6.21 -3.90
N ASP A 441 16.30 -5.91 -3.80
CA ASP A 441 15.79 -4.55 -3.72
C ASP A 441 15.79 -3.92 -2.32
N ILE A 442 16.12 -4.70 -1.28
CA ILE A 442 16.05 -4.25 0.11
C ILE A 442 17.44 -3.89 0.61
N PRO A 443 17.69 -2.74 1.25
CA PRO A 443 19.01 -2.41 1.77
C PRO A 443 19.52 -3.48 2.74
N LEU A 444 20.83 -3.76 2.68
CA LEU A 444 21.49 -4.79 3.51
C LEU A 444 21.20 -4.59 5.00
N PHE A 445 21.10 -3.34 5.46
CA PHE A 445 20.70 -3.01 6.82
C PHE A 445 19.38 -3.68 7.22
N PHE A 446 18.32 -3.56 6.42
CA PHE A 446 17.01 -4.14 6.73
C PHE A 446 17.03 -5.67 6.61
N ARG A 447 17.77 -6.23 5.66
CA ARG A 447 17.91 -7.70 5.50
C ARG A 447 18.41 -8.39 6.77
N LYS A 448 19.31 -7.73 7.52
CA LYS A 448 19.86 -8.24 8.80
C LYS A 448 18.80 -8.34 9.91
N TYR A 449 17.70 -7.60 9.79
CA TYR A 449 16.61 -7.55 10.76
C TYR A 449 15.30 -8.10 10.18
N VAL A 450 15.38 -8.92 9.12
CA VAL A 450 14.19 -9.60 8.58
C VAL A 450 13.65 -10.54 9.64
N GLU A 451 12.40 -10.33 10.01
CA GLU A 451 11.76 -11.10 11.06
C GLU A 451 11.10 -12.36 10.49
N LYS A 452 11.37 -13.49 11.15
CA LYS A 452 10.70 -14.76 10.87
C LYS A 452 9.20 -14.71 11.18
N TYR A 453 8.79 -13.84 12.10
CA TYR A 453 7.41 -13.69 12.57
C TYR A 453 6.99 -12.20 12.60
N PRO A 454 6.87 -11.54 11.44
CA PRO A 454 6.73 -10.08 11.36
C PRO A 454 5.42 -9.54 11.91
N TYR A 455 4.40 -10.41 12.00
CA TYR A 455 3.06 -10.06 12.44
C TYR A 455 2.87 -10.20 13.95
N GLY A 456 3.95 -10.25 14.75
CA GLY A 456 3.87 -10.37 16.21
C GLY A 456 3.17 -9.21 16.92
N ASN A 457 3.03 -8.05 16.26
CA ASN A 457 2.33 -6.86 16.77
C ASN A 457 0.96 -6.61 16.11
N VAL A 458 0.41 -7.63 15.43
CA VAL A 458 -0.92 -7.54 14.83
C VAL A 458 -1.72 -8.81 15.07
N HIS A 459 -3.03 -8.64 15.10
CA HIS A 459 -4.02 -9.71 15.15
C HIS A 459 -4.94 -9.59 13.93
N MET A 460 -5.36 -10.72 13.36
CA MET A 460 -6.24 -10.74 12.19
C MET A 460 -7.59 -11.35 12.56
N ALA A 461 -8.66 -10.68 12.14
CA ALA A 461 -10.04 -11.13 12.28
C ALA A 461 -10.75 -11.14 10.92
N LEU A 462 -11.77 -11.97 10.76
CA LEU A 462 -12.61 -12.00 9.57
C LEU A 462 -13.93 -11.27 9.84
N ARG A 463 -14.26 -10.28 9.02
CA ARG A 463 -15.55 -9.59 9.03
C ARG A 463 -16.42 -10.12 7.89
N VAL A 464 -17.66 -10.47 8.18
CA VAL A 464 -18.70 -10.86 7.20
C VAL A 464 -19.93 -10.00 7.46
N GLY A 465 -20.16 -8.99 6.65
CA GLY A 465 -21.19 -7.98 6.91
C GLY A 465 -21.02 -7.33 8.30
N PRO A 466 -22.02 -7.45 9.20
CA PRO A 466 -21.96 -6.89 10.55
C PRO A 466 -21.25 -7.80 11.57
N ILE A 467 -20.96 -9.07 11.26
CA ILE A 467 -20.32 -9.99 12.22
C ILE A 467 -18.79 -10.02 12.06
N VAL A 468 -18.07 -10.17 13.16
CA VAL A 468 -16.62 -10.33 13.23
C VAL A 468 -16.30 -11.65 13.92
N ILE A 469 -15.41 -12.43 13.31
CA ILE A 469 -14.99 -13.74 13.78
C ILE A 469 -13.48 -13.69 14.03
N GLU A 470 -13.06 -14.02 15.25
CA GLU A 470 -11.66 -13.94 15.65
C GLU A 470 -11.26 -15.11 16.57
N ASN A 471 -10.04 -15.62 16.38
CA ASN A 471 -9.43 -16.57 17.30
C ASN A 471 -8.48 -15.86 18.28
N GLY A 472 -8.04 -16.54 19.33
CA GLY A 472 -7.01 -15.98 20.22
C GLY A 472 -7.48 -14.84 21.10
N VAL A 473 -8.78 -14.71 21.31
CA VAL A 473 -9.37 -13.92 22.38
C VAL A 473 -9.42 -14.74 23.66
N ALA A 474 -9.09 -14.12 24.80
CA ALA A 474 -9.13 -14.78 26.09
C ALA A 474 -10.56 -15.26 26.44
N HIS A 475 -10.63 -16.33 27.24
CA HIS A 475 -11.88 -16.86 27.78
C HIS A 475 -12.93 -17.33 26.72
N THR A 476 -12.53 -17.67 25.49
CA THR A 476 -13.43 -18.14 24.40
C THR A 476 -13.60 -19.65 24.30
N LYS A 477 -13.49 -20.37 25.43
CA LYS A 477 -13.66 -21.85 25.46
C LYS A 477 -12.74 -22.58 24.48
N GLY A 478 -11.54 -22.04 24.26
CA GLY A 478 -10.50 -22.64 23.40
C GLY A 478 -10.82 -22.61 21.90
N GLY A 479 -11.78 -21.80 21.46
CA GLY A 479 -12.10 -21.64 20.04
C GLY A 479 -12.23 -20.18 19.61
N ALA A 480 -13.22 -19.88 18.78
CA ALA A 480 -13.39 -18.58 18.14
C ALA A 480 -14.48 -17.73 18.82
N LEU A 481 -14.24 -16.43 18.92
CA LEU A 481 -15.26 -15.43 19.28
C LEU A 481 -15.99 -15.01 18.01
N VAL A 482 -17.32 -14.83 18.11
CA VAL A 482 -18.12 -14.11 17.13
C VAL A 482 -18.83 -12.96 17.82
N SER A 483 -18.62 -11.74 17.34
CA SER A 483 -19.21 -10.52 17.88
C SER A 483 -19.75 -9.65 16.74
N LEU A 484 -20.42 -8.56 17.09
CA LEU A 484 -20.72 -7.51 16.13
C LEU A 484 -19.49 -6.62 15.88
N ARG A 485 -19.41 -6.07 14.67
CA ARG A 485 -18.39 -5.08 14.30
C ARG A 485 -18.65 -3.74 14.97
N GLU A 486 -17.60 -2.91 15.02
CA GLU A 486 -17.80 -1.48 15.23
C GLU A 486 -18.56 -0.88 14.04
N MET A 487 -19.56 -0.04 14.34
CA MET A 487 -20.37 0.61 13.34
C MET A 487 -19.53 1.58 12.49
N PRO A 488 -19.77 1.62 11.18
CA PRO A 488 -19.12 2.60 10.31
C PRO A 488 -19.52 4.03 10.72
N ILE A 489 -18.54 4.92 10.69
CA ILE A 489 -18.69 6.34 11.01
C ILE A 489 -19.04 7.07 9.72
N PHE A 490 -20.34 7.14 9.43
CA PHE A 490 -20.86 7.90 8.30
C PHE A 490 -20.95 9.40 8.59
N HIS A 491 -21.25 9.76 9.84
CA HIS A 491 -21.18 11.13 10.33
C HIS A 491 -20.53 11.16 11.71
N GLU A 492 -21.11 10.49 12.70
CA GLU A 492 -20.52 10.38 14.03
C GLU A 492 -20.76 9.00 14.64
N ARG A 493 -20.19 8.73 15.81
CA ARG A 493 -20.46 7.51 16.57
C ARG A 493 -21.71 7.71 17.42
N PHE A 494 -22.87 7.39 16.85
CA PHE A 494 -24.12 7.43 17.58
C PHE A 494 -24.18 6.37 18.69
N HIS A 495 -24.87 6.70 19.78
CA HIS A 495 -25.30 5.71 20.76
C HIS A 495 -26.50 4.94 20.20
N LEU A 496 -26.26 3.74 19.68
CA LEU A 496 -27.30 2.93 19.06
C LEU A 496 -28.11 2.16 20.09
N GLN A 497 -29.42 2.31 20.01
CA GLN A 497 -30.39 1.68 20.90
C GLN A 497 -30.65 0.20 20.55
N SER A 498 -30.52 -0.14 19.26
CA SER A 498 -30.75 -1.49 18.74
C SER A 498 -29.53 -2.40 18.80
N MET A 499 -28.36 -1.91 19.21
CA MET A 499 -27.15 -2.72 19.35
C MET A 499 -27.31 -3.73 20.50
N PRO A 500 -27.22 -5.04 20.23
CA PRO A 500 -27.35 -6.04 21.27
C PRO A 500 -26.09 -6.14 22.14
N ASP A 501 -26.28 -6.35 23.44
CA ASP A 501 -25.20 -6.67 24.38
C ASP A 501 -24.88 -8.18 24.36
N ARG A 502 -24.56 -8.80 23.21
CA ARG A 502 -24.26 -10.23 23.17
C ARG A 502 -23.17 -10.61 22.17
N ASP A 503 -22.36 -11.59 22.60
CA ASP A 503 -21.37 -12.27 21.75
C ASP A 503 -21.58 -13.78 21.82
N LEU A 504 -21.07 -14.48 20.81
CA LEU A 504 -21.04 -15.94 20.72
C LEU A 504 -19.58 -16.45 20.83
N ALA A 505 -19.41 -17.67 21.31
CA ALA A 505 -18.17 -18.41 21.15
C ALA A 505 -18.44 -19.80 20.59
N VAL A 506 -17.64 -20.20 19.61
CA VAL A 506 -17.61 -21.57 19.08
C VAL A 506 -16.44 -22.29 19.75
N GLY A 507 -16.75 -23.29 20.58
CA GLY A 507 -15.76 -23.99 21.39
C GLY A 507 -14.76 -24.81 20.57
N GLY A 508 -13.55 -25.00 21.11
CA GLY A 508 -12.48 -25.74 20.44
C GLY A 508 -12.59 -27.28 20.43
N GLY A 509 -13.55 -27.85 21.17
CA GLY A 509 -13.72 -29.31 21.30
C GLY A 509 -14.41 -29.99 20.11
N MET A 510 -14.48 -31.33 20.16
CA MET A 510 -15.02 -32.18 19.06
C MET A 510 -16.41 -31.75 18.57
N ASP A 511 -17.33 -31.45 19.48
CA ASP A 511 -18.71 -31.05 19.13
C ASP A 511 -18.86 -29.55 18.81
N ARG A 512 -17.75 -28.79 18.85
CA ARG A 512 -17.73 -27.33 18.63
C ARG A 512 -18.89 -26.60 19.31
N PRO A 513 -19.11 -26.78 20.63
CA PRO A 513 -20.32 -26.29 21.27
C PRO A 513 -20.42 -24.76 21.18
N VAL A 514 -21.64 -24.27 20.97
CA VAL A 514 -21.94 -22.83 20.91
C VAL A 514 -22.24 -22.32 22.32
N TRP A 515 -21.67 -21.17 22.62
CA TRP A 515 -21.86 -20.45 23.86
C TRP A 515 -22.28 -19.02 23.55
N LYS A 516 -23.09 -18.44 24.44
CA LYS A 516 -23.47 -17.03 24.39
C LYS A 516 -23.13 -16.34 25.70
N ARG A 517 -22.77 -15.06 25.64
CA ARG A 517 -22.65 -14.23 26.85
C ARG A 517 -23.25 -12.87 26.60
N LYS A 518 -23.71 -12.24 27.69
CA LYS A 518 -24.04 -10.83 27.69
C LYS A 518 -22.76 -10.01 27.87
N ARG A 519 -22.39 -9.21 26.90
CA ARG A 519 -21.21 -8.34 26.95
C ARG A 519 -21.52 -7.05 26.23
N LYS A 520 -21.27 -5.92 26.89
CA LYS A 520 -21.24 -4.62 26.23
C LYS A 520 -20.02 -4.57 25.31
N ALA A 521 -20.24 -4.12 24.08
CA ALA A 521 -19.13 -3.79 23.18
C ALA A 521 -18.13 -2.90 23.95
N THR A 522 -16.89 -3.36 24.07
CA THR A 522 -15.85 -2.74 24.90
C THR A 522 -14.59 -2.54 24.07
N ASP A 523 -13.95 -1.39 24.32
CA ASP A 523 -12.72 -0.84 23.74
C ASP A 523 -12.68 -0.69 22.22
N ARG A 524 -12.37 0.53 21.77
CA ARG A 524 -12.16 0.86 20.36
C ARG A 524 -10.97 0.08 19.81
N LYS A 525 -11.18 -0.69 18.76
CA LYS A 525 -10.13 -1.42 18.05
C LYS A 525 -9.25 -0.44 17.27
N ARG A 526 -7.93 -0.68 17.31
CA ARG A 526 -6.95 0.08 16.53
C ARG A 526 -6.59 -0.72 15.27
N TYR A 527 -7.25 -0.45 14.16
CA TYR A 527 -6.92 -1.08 12.89
C TYR A 527 -5.66 -0.47 12.27
N LYS A 528 -4.78 -1.32 11.75
CA LYS A 528 -3.61 -0.97 10.92
C LYS A 528 -3.95 -0.98 9.44
N ALA A 529 -4.80 -1.92 9.05
CA ALA A 529 -5.33 -2.04 7.71
C ALA A 529 -6.65 -2.83 7.75
N ILE A 530 -7.50 -2.60 6.76
CA ILE A 530 -8.67 -3.40 6.45
C ILE A 530 -8.49 -3.88 5.01
N MET A 531 -8.67 -5.17 4.74
CA MET A 531 -8.48 -5.74 3.40
C MET A 531 -9.81 -6.26 2.86
N LYS A 532 -10.29 -5.66 1.77
CA LYS A 532 -11.48 -6.16 1.07
C LYS A 532 -11.22 -7.55 0.50
N GLN A 533 -12.06 -8.52 0.80
CA GLN A 533 -11.97 -9.86 0.20
C GLN A 533 -13.10 -10.08 -0.80
N VAL A 534 -14.32 -9.70 -0.44
CA VAL A 534 -15.52 -9.82 -1.29
C VAL A 534 -16.33 -8.52 -1.17
N VAL A 535 -16.82 -8.04 -2.32
CA VAL A 535 -17.75 -6.92 -2.46
C VAL A 535 -19.14 -7.50 -2.76
N GLY A 536 -20.09 -7.28 -1.85
CA GLY A 536 -21.47 -7.78 -1.93
C GLY A 536 -22.31 -7.20 -3.07
N VAL A 537 -23.52 -7.73 -3.25
CA VAL A 537 -24.46 -7.33 -4.32
C VAL A 537 -25.53 -6.31 -3.95
N PRO A 538 -26.11 -6.21 -2.74
CA PRO A 538 -27.27 -5.33 -2.59
C PRO A 538 -26.87 -3.86 -2.77
N PHE A 539 -27.79 -3.07 -3.35
CA PHE A 539 -27.62 -1.64 -3.59
C PHE A 539 -26.46 -1.31 -4.53
N ASN A 540 -26.22 -2.17 -5.53
CA ASN A 540 -25.15 -2.01 -6.50
C ASN A 540 -25.65 -1.47 -7.86
N GLY A 541 -26.96 -1.22 -8.00
CA GLY A 541 -27.60 -0.72 -9.21
C GLY A 541 -28.00 -1.80 -10.21
N ASP A 542 -28.14 -3.06 -9.77
CA ASP A 542 -28.65 -4.15 -10.60
C ASP A 542 -30.15 -3.94 -10.91
N TYR A 543 -30.55 -4.10 -12.17
CA TYR A 543 -31.92 -3.80 -12.60
C TYR A 543 -32.96 -4.72 -11.94
N ASP A 544 -32.60 -5.99 -11.71
CA ASP A 544 -33.53 -7.00 -11.21
C ASP A 544 -33.98 -6.75 -9.75
N SER A 545 -33.16 -6.06 -8.94
CA SER A 545 -33.46 -5.74 -7.54
C SER A 545 -33.82 -4.27 -7.31
N HIS A 546 -33.81 -3.43 -8.35
CA HIS A 546 -33.89 -1.98 -8.20
C HIS A 546 -35.14 -1.51 -7.46
N ASP A 547 -36.33 -1.94 -7.88
CA ASP A 547 -37.59 -1.51 -7.24
C ASP A 547 -37.66 -1.94 -5.78
N GLN A 548 -37.13 -3.13 -5.46
CA GLN A 548 -37.07 -3.63 -4.10
C GLN A 548 -36.10 -2.79 -3.25
N GLU A 549 -34.91 -2.49 -3.78
CA GLU A 549 -33.90 -1.66 -3.12
C GLU A 549 -34.39 -0.22 -2.90
N LEU A 550 -35.04 0.38 -3.90
CA LEU A 550 -35.62 1.71 -3.80
C LEU A 550 -36.74 1.76 -2.75
N SER A 551 -37.57 0.71 -2.67
CA SER A 551 -38.60 0.63 -1.63
C SER A 551 -38.05 0.55 -0.20
N ILE A 552 -36.83 0.03 -0.02
CA ILE A 552 -36.11 0.04 1.27
C ILE A 552 -35.60 1.45 1.57
N VAL A 553 -35.02 2.12 0.57
CA VAL A 553 -34.57 3.52 0.69
C VAL A 553 -35.73 4.43 1.11
N GLN A 554 -36.90 4.28 0.49
CA GLN A 554 -38.09 5.06 0.82
C GLN A 554 -38.56 4.85 2.27
N ASP A 555 -38.55 3.61 2.77
CA ASP A 555 -38.91 3.31 4.15
C ASP A 555 -37.96 3.99 5.15
N LEU A 556 -36.66 3.98 4.87
CA LEU A 556 -35.67 4.64 5.72
C LEU A 556 -35.85 6.16 5.70
N LEU A 557 -36.07 6.77 4.54
CA LEU A 557 -36.35 8.20 4.43
C LEU A 557 -37.65 8.59 5.14
N ALA A 558 -38.66 7.72 5.14
CA ALA A 558 -39.87 7.92 5.92
C ALA A 558 -39.61 7.84 7.44
N ALA A 559 -38.78 6.90 7.89
CA ALA A 559 -38.37 6.77 9.29
C ALA A 559 -37.58 8.01 9.78
N CYS A 560 -36.73 8.60 8.93
CA CYS A 560 -35.94 9.80 9.26
C CYS A 560 -36.81 11.01 9.65
N LYS A 561 -38.02 11.11 9.09
CA LYS A 561 -38.95 12.22 9.34
C LYS A 561 -39.67 12.13 10.69
N GLN A 562 -39.47 11.04 11.44
CA GLN A 562 -40.18 10.77 12.69
C GLN A 562 -39.35 11.18 13.92
N PRO A 563 -39.99 11.49 15.07
CA PRO A 563 -39.32 12.01 16.26
C PRO A 563 -38.77 10.89 17.18
N PHE A 564 -38.07 9.90 16.62
CA PHE A 564 -37.55 8.76 17.41
C PHE A 564 -36.40 9.12 18.36
N ASP A 565 -35.77 10.28 18.16
CA ASP A 565 -34.67 10.85 18.93
C ASP A 565 -35.08 12.09 19.72
N ASP A 566 -36.39 12.36 19.86
CA ASP A 566 -36.90 13.48 20.64
C ASP A 566 -36.55 13.31 22.13
N PRO A 567 -35.72 14.20 22.72
CA PRO A 567 -35.32 14.11 24.11
C PRO A 567 -36.50 14.25 25.10
N GLY A 568 -37.65 14.75 24.65
CA GLY A 568 -38.89 14.83 25.43
C GLY A 568 -39.60 13.48 25.62
N LEU A 569 -39.27 12.45 24.83
CA LEU A 569 -39.84 11.12 24.96
C LEU A 569 -39.05 10.26 25.95
N PRO A 570 -39.70 9.40 26.77
CA PRO A 570 -39.01 8.39 27.56
C PRO A 570 -38.16 7.49 26.67
N THR A 571 -36.95 7.13 27.12
CA THR A 571 -36.03 6.26 26.34
C THR A 571 -36.70 4.95 25.91
N SER A 572 -37.57 4.37 26.73
CA SER A 572 -38.32 3.15 26.37
C SER A 572 -39.25 3.35 25.18
N ASP A 573 -39.84 4.54 25.05
CA ASP A 573 -40.80 4.84 23.98
C ASP A 573 -40.07 5.27 22.71
N GLN A 574 -38.92 5.95 22.83
CA GLN A 574 -37.98 6.15 21.72
C GLN A 574 -37.57 4.82 21.09
N ILE A 575 -37.16 3.85 21.91
CA ILE A 575 -36.76 2.50 21.44
C ILE A 575 -37.92 1.80 20.72
N LYS A 576 -39.11 1.78 21.32
CA LYS A 576 -40.29 1.15 20.71
C LYS A 576 -40.69 1.83 19.40
N LEU A 577 -40.60 3.15 19.34
CA LEU A 577 -40.90 3.93 18.13
C LEU A 577 -39.88 3.61 17.05
N LEU A 578 -38.58 3.68 17.35
CA LEU A 578 -37.52 3.35 16.41
C LEU A 578 -37.66 1.94 15.87
N ASP A 579 -37.89 0.94 16.74
CA ASP A 579 -38.09 -0.44 16.34
C ASP A 579 -39.26 -0.58 15.34
N LYS A 580 -40.39 0.05 15.64
CA LYS A 580 -41.56 0.08 14.75
C LYS A 580 -41.25 0.72 13.40
N LEU A 581 -40.40 1.75 13.37
CA LEU A 581 -40.04 2.49 12.15
C LEU A 581 -39.04 1.74 11.28
N LEU A 582 -38.13 0.98 11.87
CA LEU A 582 -37.14 0.19 11.14
C LEU A 582 -37.69 -1.13 10.61
N GLU A 583 -38.74 -1.69 11.23
CA GLU A 583 -39.31 -3.00 10.87
C GLU A 583 -39.65 -3.15 9.37
N PRO A 584 -40.31 -2.17 8.69
CA PRO A 584 -40.62 -2.30 7.27
C PRO A 584 -39.38 -2.46 6.38
N ALA A 585 -38.36 -1.63 6.62
CA ALA A 585 -37.10 -1.68 5.89
C ALA A 585 -36.35 -2.98 6.20
N LEU A 586 -36.33 -3.41 7.47
CA LEU A 586 -35.69 -4.64 7.91
C LEU A 586 -36.33 -5.87 7.26
N ASP A 587 -37.65 -5.95 7.18
CA ASP A 587 -38.37 -7.08 6.58
C ASP A 587 -38.15 -7.17 5.07
N LYS A 588 -38.14 -6.04 4.37
CA LYS A 588 -37.79 -5.99 2.94
C LYS A 588 -36.33 -6.39 2.72
N LEU A 589 -35.42 -5.91 3.56
CA LEU A 589 -34.01 -6.26 3.49
C LEU A 589 -33.77 -7.75 3.78
N LYS A 590 -34.48 -8.33 4.76
CA LYS A 590 -34.49 -9.79 5.00
C LYS A 590 -34.87 -10.56 3.75
N LYS A 591 -35.95 -10.17 3.06
CA LYS A 591 -36.37 -10.82 1.81
C LYS A 591 -35.29 -10.72 0.72
N LEU A 592 -34.67 -9.54 0.58
CA LEU A 592 -33.63 -9.28 -0.43
C LEU A 592 -32.34 -10.09 -0.18
N LEU A 593 -31.89 -10.17 1.08
CA LEU A 593 -30.58 -10.74 1.41
C LEU A 593 -30.63 -12.22 1.79
N SER A 594 -31.73 -12.73 2.35
CA SER A 594 -31.80 -14.09 2.93
C SER A 594 -31.28 -15.21 2.00
N PRO A 595 -31.62 -15.24 0.69
CA PRO A 595 -31.12 -16.29 -0.20
C PRO A 595 -29.59 -16.32 -0.27
N ARG A 596 -28.95 -15.16 -0.38
CA ARG A 596 -27.49 -15.02 -0.44
C ARG A 596 -26.87 -15.23 0.94
N LEU A 597 -27.47 -14.66 1.98
CA LEU A 597 -26.99 -14.77 3.36
C LEU A 597 -26.87 -16.22 3.81
N ARG A 598 -27.84 -17.07 3.46
CA ARG A 598 -27.79 -18.51 3.74
C ARG A 598 -26.56 -19.18 3.14
N VAL A 599 -26.15 -18.79 1.94
CA VAL A 599 -24.93 -19.31 1.30
C VAL A 599 -23.68 -18.83 2.05
N TYR A 600 -23.61 -17.54 2.40
CA TYR A 600 -22.49 -16.98 3.16
C TYR A 600 -22.35 -17.63 4.53
N LEU A 601 -23.39 -17.55 5.37
CA LEU A 601 -23.35 -18.06 6.74
C LEU A 601 -23.32 -19.58 6.78
N GLY A 602 -23.95 -20.27 5.83
CA GLY A 602 -23.85 -21.72 5.68
C GLY A 602 -22.40 -22.16 5.48
N SER A 603 -21.72 -21.55 4.50
CA SER A 603 -20.30 -21.81 4.23
C SER A 603 -19.41 -21.51 5.45
N ILE A 604 -19.60 -20.35 6.10
CA ILE A 604 -18.86 -20.00 7.33
C ILE A 604 -19.12 -21.01 8.47
N SER A 605 -20.37 -21.43 8.64
CA SER A 605 -20.76 -22.40 9.69
C SER A 605 -20.10 -23.74 9.46
N GLU A 606 -20.12 -24.25 8.23
CA GLU A 606 -19.44 -25.50 7.85
C GLU A 606 -17.94 -25.43 8.17
N ARG A 607 -17.28 -24.32 7.81
CA ARG A 607 -15.85 -24.11 8.10
C ARG A 607 -15.54 -23.99 9.60
N LEU A 608 -16.44 -23.39 10.39
CA LEU A 608 -16.29 -23.33 11.86
C LEU A 608 -16.47 -24.70 12.52
N LEU A 609 -17.27 -25.58 11.92
CA LEU A 609 -17.54 -26.93 12.42
C LEU A 609 -16.50 -27.96 11.96
N ASP A 610 -15.77 -27.65 10.90
CA ASP A 610 -14.67 -28.46 10.38
C ASP A 610 -13.60 -28.70 11.45
N GLN A 611 -13.23 -29.97 11.64
CA GLN A 611 -12.23 -30.37 12.64
C GLN A 611 -10.80 -30.14 12.14
N ASP A 612 -10.60 -30.04 10.83
CA ASP A 612 -9.30 -29.73 10.24
C ASP A 612 -8.92 -28.25 10.44
N ILE A 613 -9.93 -27.39 10.67
CA ILE A 613 -9.74 -25.97 10.93
C ILE A 613 -9.44 -25.73 12.42
N LYS A 614 -8.25 -25.22 12.70
CA LYS A 614 -7.82 -24.90 14.08
C LYS A 614 -8.43 -23.58 14.55
N LEU A 615 -9.50 -23.65 15.36
CA LEU A 615 -10.12 -22.49 16.01
C LEU A 615 -9.26 -21.92 17.16
N ALA A 616 -8.48 -22.76 17.83
CA ALA A 616 -7.60 -22.30 18.90
C ALA A 616 -6.42 -21.49 18.32
N TRP A 617 -6.05 -20.42 19.01
CA TRP A 617 -4.86 -19.65 18.64
C TRP A 617 -3.58 -20.31 19.12
N SER A 618 -2.52 -20.14 18.34
CA SER A 618 -1.19 -20.65 18.63
C SER A 618 -0.18 -19.51 18.68
N ALA A 619 0.38 -19.27 19.86
CA ALA A 619 1.44 -18.26 20.06
C ALA A 619 2.69 -18.53 19.20
N THR A 620 3.00 -19.80 18.93
CA THR A 620 4.19 -20.19 18.16
C THR A 620 4.04 -20.02 16.66
N HIS A 621 2.81 -20.09 16.14
CA HIS A 621 2.53 -20.00 14.71
C HIS A 621 1.80 -18.72 14.30
N ASN A 622 1.31 -17.93 15.28
CA ASN A 622 0.38 -16.81 15.11
C ASN A 622 -0.64 -17.08 13.98
N ASN A 623 -1.43 -18.13 14.16
CA ASN A 623 -2.26 -18.72 13.10
C ASN A 623 -3.51 -17.89 12.72
N CYS A 624 -3.63 -16.62 13.14
CA CYS A 624 -4.80 -15.78 12.85
C CYS A 624 -5.06 -15.62 11.35
N GLN A 625 -3.99 -15.44 10.54
CA GLN A 625 -4.13 -15.32 9.09
C GLN A 625 -4.63 -16.61 8.44
N ALA A 626 -4.04 -17.76 8.82
CA ALA A 626 -4.46 -19.06 8.33
C ALA A 626 -5.90 -19.38 8.76
N PHE A 627 -6.25 -19.04 10.00
CA PHE A 627 -7.63 -19.12 10.52
C PHE A 627 -8.60 -18.32 9.66
N CYS A 628 -8.37 -17.02 9.46
CA CYS A 628 -9.26 -16.17 8.65
C CYS A 628 -9.37 -16.68 7.20
N SER A 629 -8.25 -17.13 6.62
CA SER A 629 -8.24 -17.63 5.24
C SER A 629 -8.93 -18.99 5.08
N SER A 630 -8.92 -19.82 6.12
CA SER A 630 -9.61 -21.12 6.14
C SER A 630 -11.13 -21.01 6.22
N LEU A 631 -11.64 -19.90 6.80
CA LEU A 631 -13.07 -19.63 6.86
C LEU A 631 -13.65 -19.14 5.52
N ILE A 632 -12.82 -18.56 4.64
CA ILE A 632 -13.29 -18.11 3.32
C ILE A 632 -13.29 -19.31 2.36
N ASP A 633 -14.47 -19.72 1.92
CA ASP A 633 -14.60 -20.79 0.92
C ASP A 633 -14.13 -20.33 -0.46
N LYS A 634 -12.95 -20.79 -0.83
CA LYS A 634 -12.33 -20.50 -2.12
C LYS A 634 -13.17 -20.99 -3.30
N THR A 635 -13.94 -22.06 -3.17
CA THR A 635 -14.76 -22.54 -4.29
C THR A 635 -15.91 -21.60 -4.63
N LEU A 636 -16.44 -20.90 -3.62
CA LEU A 636 -17.50 -19.90 -3.80
C LEU A 636 -16.92 -18.54 -4.18
N PHE A 637 -15.88 -18.10 -3.47
CA PHE A 637 -15.42 -16.72 -3.52
C PHE A 637 -14.14 -16.49 -4.33
N GLN A 638 -13.46 -17.50 -4.87
CA GLN A 638 -12.25 -17.25 -5.70
C GLN A 638 -12.52 -16.54 -7.04
N PRO A 639 -13.61 -16.85 -7.80
CA PRO A 639 -13.90 -16.18 -9.06
C PRO A 639 -13.96 -14.66 -8.92
N LEU A 640 -13.42 -13.90 -9.88
CA LEU A 640 -13.37 -12.44 -9.79
C LEU A 640 -14.78 -11.82 -9.77
N VAL A 641 -15.68 -12.34 -10.60
CA VAL A 641 -17.10 -11.98 -10.64
C VAL A 641 -17.91 -13.26 -10.54
N ASN A 642 -19.07 -13.19 -9.88
CA ASN A 642 -19.92 -14.37 -9.74
C ASN A 642 -20.75 -14.62 -11.01
N GLY A 643 -20.76 -15.88 -11.46
CA GLY A 643 -21.54 -16.38 -12.59
C GLY A 643 -20.74 -17.38 -13.42
N LYS A 644 -21.32 -18.54 -13.75
CA LYS A 644 -20.75 -19.42 -14.78
C LYS A 644 -20.95 -18.74 -16.15
N PRO A 645 -19.91 -18.59 -16.98
CA PRO A 645 -20.08 -18.00 -18.31
C PRO A 645 -21.05 -18.85 -19.15
N GLY A 646 -22.26 -18.34 -19.38
CA GLY A 646 -23.26 -18.97 -20.26
C GLY A 646 -24.40 -19.74 -19.58
N ASP A 647 -24.44 -19.87 -18.24
CA ASP A 647 -25.64 -20.36 -17.54
C ASP A 647 -26.61 -19.18 -17.37
N ILE A 648 -27.43 -18.94 -18.40
CA ILE A 648 -28.64 -18.10 -18.30
C ILE A 648 -29.74 -18.98 -17.67
N SER A 649 -29.48 -19.54 -16.50
CA SER A 649 -30.58 -19.96 -15.64
C SER A 649 -31.06 -18.70 -14.93
N ALA A 650 -32.30 -18.30 -15.21
CA ALA A 650 -32.97 -17.17 -14.57
C ALA A 650 -33.10 -17.33 -13.03
N ASP A 651 -32.66 -18.47 -12.47
CA ASP A 651 -32.96 -18.89 -11.10
C ASP A 651 -31.81 -18.69 -10.10
N VAL A 652 -30.60 -18.31 -10.52
CA VAL A 652 -29.45 -18.14 -9.60
C VAL A 652 -29.04 -16.67 -9.48
N SER A 653 -29.62 -16.00 -8.48
CA SER A 653 -29.23 -14.64 -8.09
C SER A 653 -27.72 -14.52 -7.82
N ARG A 654 -27.07 -13.46 -8.31
CA ARG A 654 -25.63 -13.21 -8.13
C ARG A 654 -25.28 -13.05 -6.64
N LEU A 655 -24.37 -13.88 -6.13
CA LEU A 655 -23.86 -13.89 -4.74
C LEU A 655 -23.05 -12.65 -4.33
N TYR A 656 -22.12 -12.19 -5.18
CA TYR A 656 -21.25 -11.03 -4.94
C TYR A 656 -20.92 -10.31 -6.26
N THR A 657 -20.55 -9.03 -6.18
CA THR A 657 -20.22 -8.20 -7.33
C THR A 657 -18.79 -8.45 -7.79
N MET A 658 -17.83 -8.41 -6.86
CA MET A 658 -16.41 -8.62 -7.16
C MET A 658 -15.70 -9.31 -5.99
N SER A 659 -14.72 -10.16 -6.29
CA SER A 659 -13.92 -10.84 -5.28
C SER A 659 -12.41 -10.74 -5.51
N PHE A 660 -11.73 -10.37 -4.43
CA PHE A 660 -10.28 -10.25 -4.28
C PHE A 660 -9.67 -11.44 -3.53
N VAL A 661 -10.43 -12.50 -3.23
CA VAL A 661 -9.91 -13.69 -2.53
C VAL A 661 -8.77 -14.34 -3.31
N CYS A 662 -7.55 -14.24 -2.79
CA CYS A 662 -6.34 -14.79 -3.40
C CYS A 662 -5.81 -15.97 -2.54
N PRO A 663 -5.39 -17.10 -3.13
CA PRO A 663 -4.66 -18.13 -2.41
C PRO A 663 -3.35 -17.59 -1.80
N ASP A 664 -2.90 -18.17 -0.68
CA ASP A 664 -1.70 -17.70 0.01
C ASP A 664 -0.45 -17.82 -0.89
N GLU A 665 -0.40 -18.83 -1.76
CA GLU A 665 0.67 -19.03 -2.74
C GLU A 665 0.73 -17.91 -3.78
N GLY A 666 -0.37 -17.20 -4.03
CA GLY A 666 -0.43 -16.09 -4.97
C GLY A 666 0.32 -14.84 -4.50
N TYR A 667 0.67 -14.76 -3.20
CA TYR A 667 1.49 -13.67 -2.67
C TYR A 667 3.00 -13.86 -2.88
N LYS A 668 3.45 -15.02 -3.40
CA LYS A 668 4.85 -15.23 -3.80
C LYS A 668 5.23 -14.23 -4.91
N ARG A 669 6.41 -13.63 -4.81
CA ARG A 669 6.73 -12.47 -5.64
C ARG A 669 7.06 -12.89 -7.06
N ARG A 670 6.41 -12.22 -8.01
CA ARG A 670 6.89 -12.15 -9.38
C ARG A 670 7.52 -10.79 -9.58
N GLY A 671 8.78 -10.77 -9.99
CA GLY A 671 9.43 -9.52 -10.40
C GLY A 671 8.66 -8.90 -11.56
N VAL A 672 8.34 -7.60 -11.43
CA VAL A 672 7.76 -6.81 -12.53
C VAL A 672 8.86 -6.59 -13.57
N ARG A 673 8.61 -6.96 -14.84
CA ARG A 673 9.62 -6.93 -15.90
C ARG A 673 9.29 -5.94 -17.00
N THR A 674 8.00 -5.72 -17.26
CA THR A 674 7.50 -4.88 -18.35
C THR A 674 6.33 -4.04 -17.84
N LYS A 675 5.95 -3.01 -18.59
CA LYS A 675 4.76 -2.21 -18.32
C LYS A 675 3.43 -2.98 -18.41
N PHE A 676 3.45 -4.23 -18.88
CA PHE A 676 2.29 -5.12 -18.93
C PHE A 676 2.22 -6.11 -17.76
N ASP A 677 3.23 -6.14 -16.90
CA ASP A 677 3.15 -6.89 -15.65
C ASP A 677 2.34 -6.10 -14.62
N VAL A 678 1.72 -6.82 -13.68
CA VAL A 678 0.91 -6.19 -12.62
C VAL A 678 1.83 -5.86 -11.44
N PRO A 679 1.94 -4.59 -11.02
CA PRO A 679 2.75 -4.20 -9.87
C PRO A 679 2.07 -4.58 -8.55
N PHE A 680 2.81 -4.45 -7.44
CA PHE A 680 2.23 -4.61 -6.09
C PHE A 680 1.19 -3.51 -5.84
N GLY A 681 0.04 -3.89 -5.28
CA GLY A 681 -0.92 -2.94 -4.71
C GLY A 681 -0.39 -2.28 -3.43
N LEU A 682 -1.04 -1.21 -2.99
CA LEU A 682 -0.64 -0.39 -1.84
C LEU A 682 -0.70 -1.19 -0.53
N THR A 683 -1.75 -1.97 -0.32
CA THR A 683 -1.90 -2.81 0.87
C THR A 683 -0.84 -3.90 0.88
N GLU A 684 -0.49 -4.44 -0.27
CA GLU A 684 0.51 -5.50 -0.40
C GLU A 684 1.91 -4.98 -0.08
N GLU A 685 2.24 -3.78 -0.56
CA GLU A 685 3.45 -3.07 -0.15
C GLU A 685 3.47 -2.78 1.36
N TYR A 686 2.35 -2.34 1.94
CA TYR A 686 2.25 -2.06 3.37
C TYR A 686 2.52 -3.30 4.23
N LEU A 687 1.91 -4.44 3.88
CA LEU A 687 2.06 -5.70 4.61
C LEU A 687 3.46 -6.29 4.46
N LEU A 688 4.03 -6.25 3.27
CA LEU A 688 5.39 -6.71 3.01
C LEU A 688 6.41 -6.01 3.93
N ARG A 689 6.15 -4.75 4.28
CA ARG A 689 7.06 -3.93 5.08
C ARG A 689 7.09 -4.32 6.57
N PHE A 690 6.11 -5.07 7.09
CA PHE A 690 6.17 -5.63 8.44
C PHE A 690 7.39 -6.58 8.61
N HIS A 691 7.80 -7.27 7.53
CA HIS A 691 8.98 -8.14 7.54
C HIS A 691 10.29 -7.41 7.85
N PHE A 692 10.34 -6.10 7.66
CA PHE A 692 11.52 -5.26 7.91
C PHE A 692 11.33 -4.34 9.11
N GLY A 693 10.38 -4.65 9.99
CA GLY A 693 10.12 -3.88 11.22
C GLY A 693 9.55 -2.48 10.98
N ARG A 694 8.81 -2.29 9.88
CA ARG A 694 8.16 -1.02 9.55
C ARG A 694 6.67 -1.02 9.95
N HIS A 695 6.12 0.17 10.17
CA HIS A 695 4.70 0.44 10.51
C HIS A 695 4.25 0.04 11.92
N ASP A 696 5.18 0.00 12.88
CA ASP A 696 4.85 -0.28 14.29
C ASP A 696 3.81 0.71 14.86
N GLU A 697 3.82 1.98 14.44
CA GLU A 697 2.90 3.03 14.91
C GLU A 697 1.83 3.42 13.88
N SER A 698 2.22 3.82 12.66
CA SER A 698 1.28 4.26 11.63
C SER A 698 0.38 3.12 11.11
N ASP A 699 -0.88 3.43 10.84
CA ASP A 699 -1.73 2.59 9.99
C ASP A 699 -1.42 2.84 8.49
N ILE A 700 -2.13 2.16 7.60
CA ILE A 700 -1.88 2.24 6.16
C ILE A 700 -2.08 3.64 5.59
N ILE A 701 -3.11 4.39 6.00
CA ILE A 701 -3.37 5.73 5.46
C ILE A 701 -2.26 6.69 5.91
N ASP A 702 -1.93 6.68 7.21
CA ASP A 702 -0.86 7.53 7.75
C ASP A 702 0.48 7.22 7.07
N THR A 703 0.77 5.95 6.83
CA THR A 703 1.99 5.51 6.12
C THR A 703 2.10 6.11 4.72
N TYR A 704 0.99 6.18 3.99
CA TYR A 704 0.99 6.76 2.65
C TYR A 704 1.08 8.30 2.68
N GLN A 705 0.60 8.94 3.75
CA GLN A 705 0.83 10.36 3.98
C GLN A 705 2.31 10.68 4.25
N GLU A 706 3.08 9.78 4.86
CA GLU A 706 4.53 10.00 5.12
C GLU A 706 5.34 10.28 3.84
N TYR A 707 4.92 9.79 2.68
CA TYR A 707 5.58 10.12 1.41
C TYR A 707 5.54 11.62 1.13
N TRP A 708 4.39 12.27 1.33
CA TRP A 708 4.17 13.68 1.03
C TRP A 708 4.75 14.60 2.11
N TYR A 709 4.51 14.25 3.38
CA TYR A 709 4.88 15.10 4.51
C TYR A 709 6.33 14.90 4.98
N ASP A 710 6.82 13.66 5.05
CA ASP A 710 8.14 13.34 5.63
C ASP A 710 9.25 13.20 4.59
N TRP A 711 9.07 12.32 3.59
CA TRP A 711 10.10 12.11 2.58
C TRP A 711 10.14 13.25 1.55
N GLY A 712 8.99 13.59 0.96
CA GLY A 712 8.86 14.64 -0.06
C GLY A 712 8.99 16.06 0.48
N ALA A 713 8.80 16.24 1.79
CA ALA A 713 8.91 17.52 2.51
C ALA A 713 8.07 18.67 1.90
N PHE A 714 6.91 18.34 1.33
CA PHE A 714 5.99 19.32 0.73
C PHE A 714 5.18 20.09 1.78
N GLY A 715 5.15 19.60 3.03
CA GLY A 715 4.32 20.12 4.12
C GLY A 715 2.83 19.77 4.00
N SER A 716 2.38 19.28 2.84
CA SER A 716 1.04 18.76 2.58
C SER A 716 1.03 17.90 1.32
N THR A 717 -0.12 17.32 0.98
CA THR A 717 -0.30 16.65 -0.32
C THR A 717 -0.28 17.67 -1.47
N LEU A 718 -0.28 17.21 -2.74
CA LEU A 718 -0.14 18.09 -3.90
C LEU A 718 -1.46 18.34 -4.64
N TYR A 719 -2.29 17.30 -4.74
CA TYR A 719 -3.47 17.32 -5.60
C TYR A 719 -4.74 16.95 -4.85
N ARG A 720 -5.85 17.35 -5.46
CA ARG A 720 -7.20 16.98 -5.04
C ARG A 720 -7.30 15.47 -4.79
N TYR A 721 -8.05 15.10 -3.76
CA TYR A 721 -8.26 13.74 -3.24
C TYR A 721 -7.09 13.09 -2.47
N GLN A 722 -5.86 13.62 -2.52
CA GLN A 722 -4.71 12.98 -1.86
C GLN A 722 -4.76 13.01 -0.32
N ASP A 723 -5.52 13.94 0.27
CA ASP A 723 -5.73 13.99 1.72
C ASP A 723 -6.48 12.76 2.26
N LEU A 724 -7.32 12.13 1.43
CA LEU A 724 -7.99 10.87 1.74
C LEU A 724 -7.27 9.67 1.09
N TYR A 725 -6.90 9.79 -0.19
CA TYR A 725 -6.33 8.72 -1.00
C TYR A 725 -4.88 9.08 -1.42
N PRO A 726 -3.86 8.82 -0.57
CA PRO A 726 -2.57 9.52 -0.60
C PRO A 726 -1.57 8.96 -1.62
N TRP A 727 -2.03 8.71 -2.84
CA TRP A 727 -1.20 8.29 -3.97
C TRP A 727 -1.31 9.27 -5.12
N ASP A 728 -0.34 9.22 -6.03
CA ASP A 728 -0.47 9.84 -7.35
C ASP A 728 -0.97 8.77 -8.33
N CYS A 729 -2.13 9.03 -8.94
CA CYS A 729 -2.78 8.11 -9.86
C CYS A 729 -2.22 8.18 -11.29
N THR A 730 -1.17 8.96 -11.57
CA THR A 730 -0.55 9.07 -12.90
C THR A 730 0.11 7.74 -13.29
N GLU A 731 -0.26 7.21 -14.46
CA GLU A 731 0.27 5.94 -14.95
C GLU A 731 1.58 6.15 -15.73
N ALA A 732 2.59 5.36 -15.40
CA ALA A 732 3.89 5.36 -16.06
C ALA A 732 3.85 4.66 -17.43
N TYR A 733 4.92 4.82 -18.20
CA TYR A 733 5.21 4.06 -19.41
C TYR A 733 4.24 4.27 -20.59
N GLY A 734 3.68 5.47 -20.71
CA GLY A 734 2.86 5.91 -21.84
C GLY A 734 1.54 5.17 -22.01
N ARG A 735 0.91 4.71 -20.92
CA ARG A 735 -0.35 3.94 -20.97
C ARG A 735 -1.62 4.78 -20.92
N TYR A 736 -1.66 5.76 -20.03
CA TYR A 736 -2.85 6.58 -19.81
C TYR A 736 -2.48 8.07 -19.75
N PRO A 737 -3.19 8.94 -20.48
CA PRO A 737 -2.78 10.34 -20.63
C PRO A 737 -3.11 11.22 -19.40
N THR A 738 -4.17 10.89 -18.64
CA THR A 738 -4.62 11.72 -17.52
C THR A 738 -3.69 11.59 -16.31
N LYS A 739 -3.13 12.73 -15.90
CA LYS A 739 -2.26 12.87 -14.73
C LYS A 739 -3.09 13.11 -13.46
N CYS A 740 -2.49 12.83 -12.31
CA CYS A 740 -3.04 13.26 -11.02
C CYS A 740 -3.02 14.78 -10.94
N GLY A 741 -4.09 15.38 -10.42
CA GLY A 741 -4.35 16.83 -10.52
C GLY A 741 -5.41 17.16 -11.57
N ASP A 742 -5.38 16.48 -12.71
CA ASP A 742 -6.37 16.61 -13.80
C ASP A 742 -7.42 15.48 -13.78
N CYS A 743 -7.32 14.56 -12.83
CA CYS A 743 -8.21 13.42 -12.69
C CYS A 743 -9.45 13.77 -11.86
N ASN A 744 -10.60 13.16 -12.19
CA ASN A 744 -11.75 13.11 -11.30
C ASN A 744 -11.59 12.02 -10.23
N LEU A 745 -12.53 11.96 -9.28
CA LEU A 745 -12.51 10.97 -8.20
C LEU A 745 -12.48 9.54 -8.75
N ALA A 746 -13.25 9.27 -9.81
CA ALA A 746 -13.37 7.95 -10.42
C ALA A 746 -12.03 7.38 -10.89
N LYS A 747 -11.30 8.17 -11.68
CA LYS A 747 -9.96 7.79 -12.15
C LYS A 747 -9.03 7.57 -10.96
N HIS A 748 -9.06 8.46 -9.97
CA HIS A 748 -8.16 8.40 -8.83
C HIS A 748 -8.28 7.08 -8.05
N VAL A 749 -9.51 6.61 -7.80
CA VAL A 749 -9.77 5.37 -7.05
C VAL A 749 -9.65 4.11 -7.91
N TRP A 750 -9.95 4.19 -9.21
CA TRP A 750 -9.75 3.05 -10.11
C TRP A 750 -8.28 2.78 -10.46
N ALA A 751 -7.35 3.66 -10.07
CA ALA A 751 -5.92 3.37 -10.15
C ALA A 751 -5.49 2.17 -9.27
N PHE A 752 -6.19 1.96 -8.14
CA PHE A 752 -5.91 0.88 -7.18
C PHE A 752 -7.21 0.31 -6.60
N PRO A 753 -8.06 -0.38 -7.39
CA PRO A 753 -9.42 -0.71 -6.98
C PRO A 753 -9.51 -1.49 -5.66
N PHE A 754 -8.73 -2.57 -5.53
CA PHE A 754 -8.66 -3.36 -4.30
C PHE A 754 -8.25 -2.52 -3.08
N ASP A 755 -7.24 -1.66 -3.24
CA ASP A 755 -6.74 -0.79 -2.17
C ASP A 755 -7.73 0.33 -1.86
N SER A 756 -8.43 0.86 -2.86
CA SER A 756 -9.42 1.92 -2.65
C SER A 756 -10.61 1.43 -1.85
N TRP A 757 -11.21 0.27 -2.16
CA TRP A 757 -12.26 -0.30 -1.27
C TRP A 757 -11.74 -0.55 0.16
N SER A 758 -10.52 -1.07 0.27
CA SER A 758 -9.87 -1.37 1.54
C SER A 758 -9.63 -0.11 2.39
N ILE A 759 -9.16 0.97 1.76
CA ILE A 759 -8.89 2.26 2.38
C ILE A 759 -10.20 3.00 2.70
N SER A 760 -11.23 2.94 1.85
CA SER A 760 -12.56 3.49 2.16
C SER A 760 -13.17 2.82 3.39
N SER A 761 -13.13 1.48 3.48
CA SER A 761 -13.56 0.75 4.69
C SER A 761 -12.76 1.20 5.92
N HIS A 762 -11.46 1.47 5.77
CA HIS A 762 -10.63 1.98 6.86
C HIS A 762 -10.97 3.42 7.26
N HIS A 763 -11.25 4.31 6.30
CA HIS A 763 -11.75 5.66 6.58
C HIS A 763 -13.05 5.63 7.39
N LEU A 764 -13.98 4.74 7.07
CA LEU A 764 -15.24 4.57 7.80
C LEU A 764 -15.05 4.01 9.22
N SER A 765 -13.85 3.54 9.57
CA SER A 765 -13.50 3.15 10.95
C SER A 765 -12.84 4.27 11.78
N ARG A 766 -12.46 5.40 11.14
CA ARG A 766 -11.72 6.49 11.77
C ARG A 766 -12.64 7.62 12.23
N ASP A 767 -12.51 8.00 13.50
CA ASP A 767 -13.10 9.23 14.03
C ASP A 767 -12.40 10.48 13.47
N ARG A 768 -13.11 11.64 13.47
CA ARG A 768 -12.60 12.91 12.93
C ARG A 768 -11.22 13.34 13.48
N HIS A 769 -10.96 13.10 14.77
CA HIS A 769 -9.70 13.47 15.43
C HIS A 769 -8.54 12.51 15.12
N MET A 770 -8.78 11.44 14.35
CA MET A 770 -7.73 10.57 13.83
C MET A 770 -7.19 11.04 12.46
N TYR A 771 -7.62 12.21 11.99
CA TYR A 771 -7.09 12.91 10.82
C TYR A 771 -6.23 14.10 11.27
N ALA A 772 -5.18 14.40 10.53
CA ALA A 772 -4.55 15.72 10.60
C ALA A 772 -5.40 16.74 9.81
N PRO A 773 -5.23 18.05 10.04
CA PRO A 773 -5.89 19.06 9.21
C PRO A 773 -5.57 18.85 7.73
N ALA A 774 -6.58 18.95 6.87
CA ALA A 774 -6.39 18.89 5.43
C ALA A 774 -5.85 20.25 4.97
N LEU A 775 -4.75 20.23 4.21
CA LEU A 775 -4.05 21.45 3.80
C LEU A 775 -4.06 21.65 2.28
N THR A 776 -4.52 20.66 1.53
CA THR A 776 -4.62 20.71 0.07
C THR A 776 -6.07 20.98 -0.33
N ASP A 777 -7.01 20.25 0.26
CA ASP A 777 -8.43 20.50 0.16
C ASP A 777 -8.98 20.86 1.54
N GLU A 778 -8.89 22.14 1.91
CA GLU A 778 -9.31 22.65 3.23
C GLU A 778 -10.79 22.36 3.53
N ASP A 779 -11.60 22.22 2.48
CA ASP A 779 -13.03 21.88 2.54
C ASP A 779 -13.29 20.45 3.06
N LEU A 780 -12.25 19.60 3.15
CA LEU A 780 -12.29 18.26 3.72
C LEU A 780 -11.71 18.19 5.15
N THR A 781 -11.32 19.32 5.74
CA THR A 781 -10.66 19.37 7.05
C THR A 781 -11.56 18.82 8.17
N ALA A 782 -11.18 17.69 8.77
CA ALA A 782 -11.96 17.07 9.83
C ALA A 782 -11.78 17.72 11.21
N VAL A 783 -10.60 18.31 11.47
CA VAL A 783 -10.21 18.90 12.76
C VAL A 783 -9.20 20.03 12.58
N GLY A 784 -9.07 20.88 13.60
CA GLY A 784 -8.17 22.03 13.60
C GLY A 784 -8.82 23.31 13.07
N LYS A 785 -7.99 24.30 12.75
CA LYS A 785 -8.44 25.58 12.19
C LYS A 785 -9.13 25.34 10.83
N GLY A 786 -10.31 25.92 10.64
CA GLY A 786 -11.11 25.73 9.41
C GLY A 786 -12.07 24.54 9.44
N ALA A 787 -11.95 23.62 10.41
CA ALA A 787 -12.88 22.48 10.52
C ALA A 787 -14.29 22.93 10.94
N THR A 788 -15.27 22.64 10.10
CA THR A 788 -16.71 22.85 10.32
C THR A 788 -17.48 21.53 10.26
N ALA A 789 -18.70 21.50 10.77
CA ALA A 789 -19.58 20.34 10.61
C ALA A 789 -19.77 19.97 9.12
N SER A 790 -19.94 20.98 8.27
CA SER A 790 -20.10 20.84 6.81
C SER A 790 -18.84 20.24 6.15
N SER A 791 -17.64 20.71 6.53
CA SER A 791 -16.38 20.13 6.00
C SER A 791 -16.18 18.67 6.41
N TRP A 792 -16.61 18.30 7.62
CA TRP A 792 -16.58 16.92 8.08
C TRP A 792 -17.58 16.04 7.31
N MET A 793 -18.80 16.54 7.08
CA MET A 793 -19.75 15.84 6.22
C MET A 793 -19.21 15.68 4.79
N ARG A 794 -18.57 16.71 4.23
CA ARG A 794 -17.93 16.66 2.91
C ARG A 794 -16.84 15.59 2.84
N ASN A 795 -16.01 15.50 3.89
CA ASN A 795 -15.00 14.46 4.05
C ASN A 795 -15.63 13.05 4.00
N ARG A 796 -16.73 12.82 4.72
CA ARG A 796 -17.44 11.53 4.73
C ARG A 796 -18.12 11.22 3.42
N LEU A 797 -18.81 12.19 2.81
CA LEU A 797 -19.44 12.04 1.51
C LEU A 797 -18.43 11.71 0.43
N THR A 798 -17.25 12.35 0.42
CA THR A 798 -16.18 12.03 -0.55
C THR A 798 -15.75 10.55 -0.48
N VAL A 799 -15.63 10.00 0.73
CA VAL A 799 -15.32 8.56 0.93
C VAL A 799 -16.47 7.67 0.41
N LEU A 800 -17.71 8.05 0.66
CA LEU A 800 -18.89 7.29 0.22
C LEU A 800 -19.09 7.37 -1.30
N SER A 801 -18.87 8.54 -1.91
CA SER A 801 -18.90 8.74 -3.36
C SER A 801 -17.81 7.90 -4.05
N ALA A 802 -16.61 7.83 -3.47
CA ALA A 802 -15.56 6.94 -3.96
C ALA A 802 -15.99 5.46 -3.95
N MET A 803 -16.62 5.00 -2.86
CA MET A 803 -17.18 3.64 -2.81
C MET A 803 -18.28 3.45 -3.86
N SER A 804 -19.18 4.42 -4.02
CA SER A 804 -20.26 4.38 -5.02
C SER A 804 -19.72 4.23 -6.44
N VAL A 805 -18.72 5.02 -6.81
CA VAL A 805 -18.07 4.95 -8.13
C VAL A 805 -17.40 3.59 -8.37
N LEU A 806 -16.73 3.04 -7.36
CA LEU A 806 -16.15 1.70 -7.44
C LEU A 806 -17.24 0.62 -7.64
N HIS A 807 -18.36 0.71 -6.91
CA HIS A 807 -19.46 -0.24 -7.07
C HIS A 807 -20.12 -0.13 -8.45
N ARG A 808 -20.42 1.07 -8.94
CA ARG A 808 -21.06 1.27 -10.26
C ARG A 808 -20.28 0.58 -11.39
N ALA A 809 -18.97 0.81 -11.47
CA ALA A 809 -18.14 0.15 -12.47
C ALA A 809 -17.95 -1.35 -12.21
N ALA A 810 -17.87 -1.79 -10.95
CA ALA A 810 -17.81 -3.22 -10.63
C ALA A 810 -19.10 -3.97 -11.00
N THR A 811 -20.27 -3.37 -10.80
CA THR A 811 -21.57 -3.90 -11.22
C THR A 811 -21.64 -4.03 -12.72
N ALA A 812 -21.27 -2.97 -13.46
CA ALA A 812 -21.21 -2.99 -14.91
C ALA A 812 -20.28 -4.11 -15.44
N MET A 813 -19.10 -4.27 -14.82
CA MET A 813 -18.21 -5.40 -15.12
C MET A 813 -18.87 -6.75 -14.83
N ALA A 814 -19.52 -6.90 -13.68
CA ALA A 814 -20.19 -8.14 -13.28
C ALA A 814 -21.42 -8.46 -14.15
N GLN A 815 -22.03 -7.47 -14.82
CA GLN A 815 -23.12 -7.66 -15.78
C GLN A 815 -22.61 -7.96 -17.20
N SER A 816 -21.41 -7.47 -17.56
CA SER A 816 -20.81 -7.74 -18.88
C SER A 816 -20.46 -9.22 -19.07
N VAL A 817 -21.21 -9.90 -19.94
CA VAL A 817 -20.95 -11.29 -20.33
C VAL A 817 -19.56 -11.44 -20.97
N LYS A 818 -19.09 -10.42 -21.70
CA LYS A 818 -17.76 -10.40 -22.31
C LYS A 818 -16.68 -10.37 -21.24
N PHE A 819 -16.83 -9.53 -20.22
CA PHE A 819 -15.91 -9.46 -19.10
C PHE A 819 -15.88 -10.75 -18.27
N GLN A 820 -17.04 -11.31 -17.96
CA GLN A 820 -17.15 -12.60 -17.25
C GLN A 820 -16.39 -13.72 -18.00
N LYS A 821 -16.57 -13.81 -19.33
CA LYS A 821 -15.85 -14.77 -20.17
C LYS A 821 -14.33 -14.51 -20.17
N ALA A 822 -13.93 -13.25 -20.30
CA ALA A 822 -12.52 -12.85 -20.37
C ALA A 822 -11.74 -13.07 -19.07
N THR A 823 -12.42 -13.13 -17.92
CA THR A 823 -11.79 -13.30 -16.59
C THR A 823 -11.92 -14.72 -16.04
N ALA A 824 -12.66 -15.59 -16.72
CA ALA A 824 -12.94 -16.95 -16.28
C ALA A 824 -11.68 -17.82 -16.07
N TRP A 825 -10.60 -17.52 -16.80
CA TRP A 825 -9.30 -18.21 -16.68
C TRP A 825 -8.69 -18.09 -15.27
N LEU A 826 -9.04 -17.06 -14.48
CA LEU A 826 -8.55 -16.85 -13.12
C LEU A 826 -8.97 -17.96 -12.13
N HIS A 827 -9.98 -18.75 -12.49
CA HIS A 827 -10.56 -19.76 -11.60
C HIS A 827 -10.96 -21.08 -12.29
N LYS A 828 -11.00 -21.15 -13.64
CA LYS A 828 -11.37 -22.38 -14.37
C LYS A 828 -10.23 -23.38 -14.57
N ASP A 829 -8.98 -22.92 -14.65
CA ASP A 829 -7.85 -23.77 -15.02
C ASP A 829 -6.85 -23.88 -13.86
N LEU A 830 -7.20 -24.74 -12.89
CA LEU A 830 -6.36 -25.02 -11.72
C LEU A 830 -4.96 -25.52 -12.12
N THR A 831 -4.79 -26.07 -13.33
CA THR A 831 -3.49 -26.54 -13.84
C THR A 831 -2.52 -25.39 -14.17
N GLN A 832 -2.99 -24.25 -14.68
CA GLN A 832 -2.14 -23.07 -14.91
C GLN A 832 -1.90 -22.27 -13.62
N SER A 833 -2.92 -22.18 -12.76
CA SER A 833 -2.78 -21.55 -11.42
C SER A 833 -1.84 -22.32 -10.50
N THR A 834 -1.74 -23.66 -10.66
CA THR A 834 -0.73 -24.47 -9.96
C THR A 834 0.68 -24.35 -10.54
N LEU A 835 0.82 -24.01 -11.84
CA LEU A 835 2.11 -23.76 -12.49
C LEU A 835 2.65 -22.35 -12.22
N ASP A 836 1.80 -21.34 -12.08
CA ASP A 836 2.17 -19.97 -11.70
C ASP A 836 1.11 -19.32 -10.78
N PRO A 837 1.17 -19.60 -9.46
CA PRO A 837 0.22 -19.07 -8.48
C PRO A 837 0.13 -17.55 -8.44
N SER A 838 1.18 -16.83 -8.87
CA SER A 838 1.20 -15.36 -8.93
C SER A 838 0.16 -14.77 -9.89
N LEU A 839 -0.42 -15.58 -10.78
CA LEU A 839 -1.48 -15.14 -11.68
C LEU A 839 -2.82 -14.89 -10.96
N ALA A 840 -3.07 -15.53 -9.80
CA ALA A 840 -4.27 -15.26 -9.02
C ALA A 840 -4.27 -13.86 -8.37
N ARG A 841 -3.07 -13.29 -8.17
CA ARG A 841 -2.81 -11.99 -7.55
C ARG A 841 -3.16 -10.81 -8.46
N VAL A 842 -3.29 -11.00 -9.77
CA VAL A 842 -3.46 -9.88 -10.72
C VAL A 842 -4.68 -8.99 -10.41
N LYS A 843 -5.69 -9.52 -9.70
CA LYS A 843 -6.85 -8.78 -9.23
C LYS A 843 -6.59 -7.82 -8.05
N LEU A 844 -5.45 -7.94 -7.39
CA LEU A 844 -5.03 -7.10 -6.27
C LEU A 844 -4.16 -5.91 -6.70
N GLY A 845 -3.62 -5.94 -7.92
CA GLY A 845 -2.70 -4.91 -8.39
C GLY A 845 -3.39 -3.65 -8.89
N GLY A 846 -2.61 -2.58 -8.98
CA GLY A 846 -3.02 -1.31 -9.57
C GLY A 846 -2.14 -0.91 -10.76
N ILE A 847 -2.10 0.39 -11.03
CA ILE A 847 -1.29 0.96 -12.10
C ILE A 847 0.22 0.93 -11.78
N HIS A 848 1.05 1.00 -12.83
CA HIS A 848 2.43 1.44 -12.65
C HIS A 848 2.44 2.92 -12.32
N ARG A 849 2.80 3.30 -11.10
CA ARG A 849 2.82 4.71 -10.70
C ARG A 849 3.98 5.44 -11.36
N ALA A 850 3.69 6.59 -11.97
CA ALA A 850 4.71 7.55 -12.38
C ALA A 850 5.29 8.31 -11.18
N GLN A 851 4.68 8.21 -10.00
CA GLN A 851 5.20 8.77 -8.75
C GLN A 851 6.68 8.38 -8.51
N PRO A 852 7.60 9.35 -8.40
CA PRO A 852 9.01 9.12 -8.11
C PRO A 852 9.21 8.41 -6.77
N CYS A 853 10.13 7.44 -6.70
CA CYS A 853 10.43 6.71 -5.47
C CYS A 853 9.18 6.16 -4.74
N SER A 854 8.14 5.81 -5.50
CA SER A 854 6.85 5.37 -4.98
C SER A 854 6.90 4.01 -4.32
N HIS A 855 7.93 3.23 -4.67
CA HIS A 855 8.30 2.03 -3.94
C HIS A 855 9.37 2.39 -2.90
N TYR A 856 9.15 1.98 -1.65
CA TYR A 856 9.91 2.50 -0.50
C TYR A 856 11.44 2.39 -0.59
N TYR A 857 11.97 1.35 -1.25
CA TYR A 857 13.42 1.15 -1.41
C TYR A 857 13.96 1.71 -2.72
N GLU A 858 13.10 2.20 -3.63
CA GLU A 858 13.48 2.74 -4.93
C GLU A 858 14.46 3.93 -4.83
N ALA A 859 14.39 4.70 -3.74
CA ALA A 859 15.29 5.84 -3.51
C ALA A 859 16.74 5.45 -3.13
N GLY A 860 17.06 4.16 -2.97
CA GLY A 860 18.45 3.70 -2.95
C GLY A 860 19.17 3.70 -1.58
N VAL A 861 20.47 4.00 -1.65
CA VAL A 861 21.53 3.66 -0.66
C VAL A 861 22.20 4.87 0.02
N TYR A 862 21.69 6.08 -0.23
CA TYR A 862 22.26 7.36 0.22
C TYR A 862 21.20 8.21 0.97
N SER A 863 21.42 9.53 1.16
CA SER A 863 20.50 10.43 1.85
C SER A 863 19.09 10.45 1.23
N HIS A 864 18.97 10.17 -0.07
CA HIS A 864 17.69 10.10 -0.79
C HIS A 864 16.72 9.04 -0.26
N PHE A 865 17.20 8.02 0.45
CA PHE A 865 16.32 7.08 1.14
C PHE A 865 15.50 7.73 2.27
N PHE A 866 16.04 8.78 2.89
CA PHE A 866 15.47 9.42 4.08
C PHE A 866 14.72 10.72 3.78
N ILE A 867 15.08 11.40 2.68
CA ILE A 867 14.50 12.69 2.29
C ILE A 867 14.69 12.92 0.78
N ALA A 868 13.73 13.56 0.12
CA ALA A 868 13.78 13.86 -1.30
C ALA A 868 14.86 14.92 -1.63
N PRO A 869 15.48 14.86 -2.82
CA PRO A 869 16.51 15.83 -3.23
C PRO A 869 16.01 17.28 -3.31
N TRP A 870 14.71 17.47 -3.54
CA TRP A 870 14.09 18.81 -3.62
C TRP A 870 13.65 19.36 -2.26
N ALA A 871 13.82 18.64 -1.15
CA ALA A 871 13.19 18.97 0.13
C ALA A 871 13.54 20.36 0.69
N THR A 872 14.70 20.94 0.33
CA THR A 872 15.11 22.28 0.78
C THR A 872 14.58 23.42 -0.08
N LEU A 873 13.93 23.12 -1.21
CA LEU A 873 13.42 24.11 -2.15
C LEU A 873 12.09 24.71 -1.69
N THR A 874 11.72 25.86 -2.26
CA THR A 874 10.35 26.39 -2.14
C THR A 874 9.32 25.41 -2.68
N ARG A 875 8.11 25.42 -2.11
CA ARG A 875 7.04 24.48 -2.49
C ARG A 875 6.78 24.45 -4.00
N ALA A 876 6.78 25.61 -4.67
CA ALA A 876 6.62 25.67 -6.12
C ALA A 876 7.73 24.91 -6.86
N LYS A 877 9.00 25.07 -6.45
CA LYS A 877 10.14 24.36 -7.01
C LYS A 877 10.18 22.88 -6.63
N GLN A 878 9.68 22.51 -5.44
CA GLN A 878 9.49 21.11 -5.06
C GLN A 878 8.49 20.43 -6.00
N ILE A 879 7.36 21.07 -6.29
CA ILE A 879 6.33 20.56 -7.20
C ILE A 879 6.91 20.44 -8.61
N GLU A 880 7.58 21.47 -9.12
CA GLU A 880 8.23 21.43 -10.44
C GLU A 880 9.22 20.25 -10.55
N ALA A 881 10.07 20.04 -9.54
CA ALA A 881 11.01 18.94 -9.51
C ALA A 881 10.32 17.56 -9.46
N TYR A 882 9.24 17.44 -8.69
CA TYR A 882 8.42 16.24 -8.61
C TYR A 882 7.76 15.91 -9.94
N GLU A 883 7.08 16.89 -10.55
CA GLU A 883 6.37 16.73 -11.82
C GLU A 883 7.32 16.43 -12.97
N LEU A 884 8.50 17.05 -13.00
CA LEU A 884 9.54 16.74 -13.98
C LEU A 884 9.93 15.25 -13.94
N GLN A 885 10.12 14.69 -12.75
CA GLN A 885 10.47 13.27 -12.59
C GLN A 885 9.30 12.34 -12.90
N ARG A 886 8.08 12.72 -12.46
CA ARG A 886 6.85 11.98 -12.76
C ARG A 886 6.64 11.90 -14.26
N ASP A 887 6.66 13.04 -14.94
CA ASP A 887 6.38 13.14 -16.37
C ASP A 887 7.49 12.50 -17.21
N GLY A 888 8.74 12.54 -16.73
CA GLY A 888 9.83 11.74 -17.31
C GLY A 888 9.52 10.25 -17.33
N ARG A 889 8.95 9.69 -16.25
CA ARG A 889 8.51 8.27 -16.20
C ARG A 889 7.29 7.98 -17.07
N VAL A 890 6.38 8.94 -17.21
CA VAL A 890 5.25 8.83 -18.15
C VAL A 890 5.75 8.70 -19.59
N GLY A 891 6.79 9.47 -19.96
CA GLY A 891 7.37 9.48 -21.30
C GLY A 891 8.19 8.24 -21.69
N LEU A 892 8.52 7.37 -20.73
CA LEU A 892 9.28 6.14 -21.02
C LEU A 892 8.43 5.14 -21.82
N PRO A 893 9.01 4.41 -22.79
CA PRO A 893 8.23 3.45 -23.59
C PRO A 893 7.89 2.15 -22.87
N ASP A 894 8.71 1.73 -21.90
CA ASP A 894 8.61 0.50 -21.10
C ASP A 894 9.54 0.59 -19.88
N MET A 895 9.45 -0.39 -18.96
CA MET A 895 10.34 -0.49 -17.80
C MET A 895 11.80 -0.71 -18.23
N PRO A 896 12.76 0.14 -17.83
CA PRO A 896 14.17 0.00 -18.19
C PRO A 896 14.81 -1.34 -17.82
N ALA A 897 15.73 -1.83 -18.66
CA ALA A 897 16.34 -3.16 -18.52
C ALA A 897 17.27 -3.31 -17.29
N TYR A 898 17.85 -2.22 -16.80
CA TYR A 898 18.70 -2.23 -15.59
C TYR A 898 17.86 -2.42 -14.31
N LEU A 899 16.64 -1.87 -14.27
CA LEU A 899 15.66 -2.13 -13.20
C LEU A 899 15.23 -3.60 -13.13
N ARG A 900 15.49 -4.41 -14.17
CA ARG A 900 15.13 -5.84 -14.26
C ARG A 900 16.19 -6.78 -13.68
N LYS A 901 17.43 -6.31 -13.43
CA LYS A 901 18.54 -7.16 -12.95
C LYS A 901 19.13 -6.70 -11.62
N ARG A 902 19.21 -5.40 -11.37
CA ARG A 902 19.70 -4.81 -10.11
C ARG A 902 19.22 -3.36 -10.08
N ARG A 903 18.25 -3.01 -9.22
CA ARG A 903 17.94 -1.58 -8.99
C ARG A 903 19.02 -0.86 -8.17
N PHE A 904 20.02 -1.58 -7.65
CA PHE A 904 20.97 -1.09 -6.64
C PHE A 904 22.46 -1.21 -7.01
N SER A 905 22.81 -1.33 -8.31
CA SER A 905 24.22 -1.27 -8.71
C SER A 905 24.40 -0.36 -9.91
N GLY A 906 24.78 0.88 -9.63
CA GLY A 906 25.03 1.91 -10.63
C GLY A 906 25.02 3.29 -10.00
N HIS A 907 25.87 3.52 -9.00
CA HIS A 907 26.41 4.85 -8.78
C HIS A 907 27.90 4.67 -8.48
N VAL A 908 28.70 4.89 -9.51
CA VAL A 908 30.15 5.00 -9.42
C VAL A 908 30.45 6.43 -8.94
N ASP A 909 31.28 6.53 -7.91
CA ASP A 909 31.95 7.73 -7.39
C ASP A 909 31.08 8.94 -7.00
N LEU A 910 30.48 8.86 -5.80
CA LEU A 910 30.28 10.04 -4.96
C LEU A 910 30.90 9.80 -3.58
N THR A 911 32.22 10.00 -3.51
CA THR A 911 32.95 10.04 -2.24
C THR A 911 32.51 11.27 -1.45
N GLN A 912 31.55 11.13 -0.53
CA GLN A 912 31.70 11.86 0.73
C GLN A 912 30.94 11.30 1.95
N TYR A 913 29.81 10.58 1.83
CA TYR A 913 29.17 9.96 3.01
C TYR A 913 28.42 8.65 2.69
N ASN A 914 29.15 7.58 2.37
CA ASN A 914 28.53 6.26 2.22
C ASN A 914 28.04 5.75 3.58
N TYR A 915 26.73 5.63 3.78
CA TYR A 915 26.16 4.85 4.87
C TYR A 915 26.53 3.38 4.65
N VAL A 916 27.59 2.91 5.32
CA VAL A 916 28.30 1.65 5.03
C VAL A 916 27.39 0.41 5.01
N ASP A 917 26.27 0.42 5.73
CA ASP A 917 25.29 -0.68 5.76
C ASP A 917 24.14 -0.56 4.73
N PHE A 918 24.13 0.53 3.94
CA PHE A 918 23.18 0.75 2.85
C PHE A 918 23.82 0.55 1.47
N GLY A 919 25.15 0.56 1.34
CA GLY A 919 25.83 0.24 0.08
C GLY A 919 25.67 -1.22 -0.35
N GLY A 920 25.30 -1.46 -1.61
CA GLY A 920 25.28 -2.80 -2.19
C GLY A 920 26.71 -3.37 -2.31
N THR A 921 26.92 -4.62 -1.93
CA THR A 921 28.17 -5.35 -2.21
C THR A 921 28.19 -5.77 -3.67
N ASN A 922 29.27 -5.48 -4.40
CA ASN A 922 29.52 -6.10 -5.70
C ASN A 922 30.97 -6.60 -5.82
N PRO A 923 31.18 -7.82 -6.34
CA PRO A 923 32.28 -8.12 -7.25
C PRO A 923 31.86 -7.66 -8.66
N ALA A 924 32.59 -6.71 -9.27
CA ALA A 924 32.39 -6.31 -10.66
C ALA A 924 33.13 -7.27 -11.62
N PRO A 925 32.62 -7.53 -12.84
CA PRO A 925 33.43 -8.00 -13.97
C PRO A 925 33.96 -6.79 -14.77
N ASP A 926 35.23 -6.88 -15.18
CA ASP A 926 36.01 -5.87 -15.91
C ASP A 926 35.33 -5.35 -17.19
N ILE A 927 35.31 -4.03 -17.37
CA ILE A 927 35.19 -3.37 -18.67
C ILE A 927 36.25 -2.25 -18.73
N ASP A 928 37.05 -2.28 -19.80
CA ASP A 928 38.24 -1.48 -20.08
C ASP A 928 38.00 0.03 -20.06
N MET A 929 38.91 0.76 -19.39
CA MET A 929 38.85 2.21 -19.13
C MET A 929 39.99 2.89 -19.87
N LEU A 930 39.70 3.57 -20.99
CA LEU A 930 40.65 4.54 -21.57
C LEU A 930 39.91 5.78 -22.10
N ASN A 931 40.42 6.93 -21.64
CA ASN A 931 40.19 8.33 -22.03
C ASN A 931 39.01 9.10 -21.41
N LEU A 932 39.29 9.88 -20.36
CA LEU A 932 38.87 11.28 -20.23
C LEU A 932 39.64 12.02 -19.10
N ALA A 933 40.06 13.25 -19.41
CA ALA A 933 40.84 14.17 -18.58
C ALA A 933 39.92 14.96 -17.58
N PRO A 934 40.49 15.70 -16.60
CA PRO A 934 39.79 16.07 -15.36
C PRO A 934 39.02 17.39 -15.46
N HIS A 935 37.73 17.40 -15.14
CA HIS A 935 36.96 18.63 -14.92
C HIS A 935 36.12 18.58 -13.63
N HIS A 936 36.22 19.70 -12.91
CA HIS A 936 35.60 20.02 -11.63
C HIS A 936 34.14 20.52 -11.78
N HIS A 937 33.32 20.27 -10.75
CA HIS A 937 32.08 20.95 -10.33
C HIS A 937 30.90 21.05 -11.33
N ILE A 938 29.71 20.57 -10.91
CA ILE A 938 28.43 20.91 -11.54
C ILE A 938 27.50 21.53 -10.49
N GLY A 939 27.13 22.81 -10.75
CA GLY A 939 26.02 23.54 -10.16
C GLY A 939 24.73 23.35 -10.98
N MET A 940 23.60 23.74 -10.40
CA MET A 940 22.24 23.47 -10.89
C MET A 940 21.78 24.29 -12.12
N ASP A 941 22.70 24.92 -12.86
CA ASP A 941 22.37 25.52 -14.18
C ASP A 941 22.29 24.51 -15.32
N ASN A 942 22.70 23.26 -15.06
CA ASN A 942 22.32 22.12 -15.87
C ASN A 942 21.66 21.11 -14.94
N VAL A 943 20.33 21.21 -14.77
CA VAL A 943 19.53 20.06 -14.35
C VAL A 943 19.43 19.12 -15.55
N ASP A 944 20.56 18.52 -15.92
CA ASP A 944 20.54 17.17 -16.46
C ASP A 944 19.97 16.31 -15.33
N GLY A 945 18.81 15.72 -15.60
CA GLY A 945 18.01 15.03 -14.62
C GLY A 945 18.81 14.00 -13.82
N CYS A 946 18.26 13.56 -12.68
CA CYS A 946 18.71 12.33 -12.05
C CYS A 946 18.45 11.16 -13.01
N TYR A 947 19.34 10.99 -13.99
CA TYR A 947 19.56 9.77 -14.72
C TYR A 947 20.16 8.79 -13.72
N SER A 948 19.46 7.69 -13.44
CA SER A 948 20.16 6.43 -13.26
C SER A 948 20.71 6.06 -14.65
N ASP A 949 21.92 6.57 -14.90
CA ASP A 949 22.87 6.49 -16.02
C ASP A 949 22.37 6.70 -17.46
N SER A 950 22.75 7.88 -17.97
CA SER A 950 22.84 8.28 -19.37
C SER A 950 24.26 8.04 -19.90
N HIS A 951 24.35 7.49 -21.11
CA HIS A 951 25.40 7.88 -22.06
C HIS A 951 24.74 8.03 -23.42
N PHE A 952 24.66 9.28 -23.89
CA PHE A 952 24.99 9.75 -25.25
C PHE A 952 24.51 11.21 -25.36
N SER A 953 25.46 12.15 -25.38
CA SER A 953 25.20 13.53 -25.76
C SER A 953 24.98 13.62 -27.29
N PRO A 954 24.14 14.56 -27.77
CA PRO A 954 23.80 14.68 -29.18
C PRO A 954 24.92 15.42 -29.91
N THR A 955 25.69 14.72 -30.74
CA THR A 955 26.43 15.39 -31.82
C THR A 955 25.41 15.81 -32.87
N SER A 956 25.32 17.12 -33.07
CA SER A 956 24.69 17.74 -34.22
C SER A 956 25.30 17.17 -35.50
N GLU A 957 24.61 16.24 -36.13
CA GLU A 957 24.66 15.99 -37.58
C GLU A 957 23.54 15.01 -37.90
N LYS A 958 22.60 15.45 -38.73
CA LYS A 958 21.59 14.57 -39.33
C LYS A 958 22.31 13.45 -40.09
N PRO A 959 21.88 12.18 -39.97
CA PRO A 959 21.96 11.29 -41.11
C PRO A 959 20.57 10.78 -41.50
N CYS A 960 20.47 10.57 -42.81
CA CYS A 960 19.27 10.37 -43.59
C CYS A 960 18.35 9.24 -43.12
N HIS A 961 17.06 9.48 -43.38
CA HIS A 961 16.01 8.49 -43.57
C HIS A 961 16.52 7.18 -44.20
N VAL A 962 16.28 6.07 -43.51
CA VAL A 962 15.94 4.80 -44.17
C VAL A 962 14.65 4.30 -43.54
N CYS A 963 13.56 4.46 -44.28
CA CYS A 963 12.27 3.84 -44.00
C CYS A 963 12.38 2.32 -44.08
N ALA A 964 11.82 1.63 -43.08
CA ALA A 964 11.20 0.31 -43.27
C ALA A 964 10.12 0.07 -42.19
N SER A 965 8.92 0.58 -42.50
CA SER A 965 7.59 0.01 -42.21
C SER A 965 7.20 -0.45 -40.80
N GLY A 966 6.25 0.27 -40.19
CA GLY A 966 5.41 -0.25 -39.10
C GLY A 966 4.74 0.83 -38.24
N CYS A 967 4.00 1.76 -38.84
CA CYS A 967 3.38 2.91 -38.17
C CYS A 967 2.32 2.51 -37.13
N GLY A 968 2.61 2.79 -35.86
CA GLY A 968 1.64 3.07 -34.80
C GLY A 968 1.72 4.55 -34.45
N SER A 969 1.35 5.41 -35.40
CA SER A 969 1.13 6.83 -35.17
C SER A 969 -0.32 7.02 -34.74
N SER A 970 -0.56 7.17 -33.43
CA SER A 970 -1.63 8.04 -32.98
C SER A 970 -1.25 9.45 -33.43
N THR A 971 -1.97 9.93 -34.43
CA THR A 971 -1.97 11.33 -34.81
C THR A 971 -2.22 12.20 -33.59
N ARG A 972 -1.38 13.21 -33.43
CA ARG A 972 -1.70 14.44 -32.71
C ARG A 972 -3.06 14.94 -33.20
N ASN A 973 -4.06 14.85 -32.31
CA ASN A 973 -5.26 15.69 -32.16
C ASN A 973 -6.39 14.84 -31.57
N ALA A 974 -6.56 14.96 -30.26
CA ALA A 974 -7.84 14.79 -29.56
C ALA A 974 -7.81 15.67 -28.30
N ALA A 975 -7.47 16.93 -28.52
CA ALA A 975 -8.25 18.00 -27.90
C ALA A 975 -9.40 18.28 -28.89
N ASP A 976 -10.59 18.38 -28.31
CA ASP A 976 -11.79 19.06 -28.80
C ASP A 976 -12.97 18.16 -29.19
N CYS A 977 -13.79 17.92 -28.16
CA CYS A 977 -15.23 18.12 -28.27
C CYS A 977 -15.52 19.46 -28.98
N ALA A 978 -15.79 19.35 -30.29
CA ALA A 978 -16.32 20.31 -31.27
C ALA A 978 -15.35 20.60 -32.43
N SER A 979 -15.47 19.80 -33.50
CA SER A 979 -14.90 20.06 -34.83
C SER A 979 -15.65 21.18 -35.56
N GLY A 980 -14.97 21.90 -36.46
CA GLY A 980 -15.50 22.99 -37.28
C GLY A 980 -16.62 22.64 -38.29
N GLU A 981 -17.25 21.49 -38.13
CA GLU A 981 -18.47 21.07 -38.84
C GLU A 981 -19.71 21.54 -38.08
N THR A 982 -19.67 21.55 -36.75
CA THR A 982 -20.68 22.19 -35.88
C THR A 982 -20.67 23.70 -36.06
N ILE A 983 -19.49 24.30 -36.30
CA ILE A 983 -19.31 25.72 -36.60
C ILE A 983 -19.86 26.04 -38.01
N ARG A 984 -19.59 25.21 -39.02
CA ARG A 984 -20.15 25.39 -40.38
C ARG A 984 -21.66 25.15 -40.44
N MET A 985 -22.21 24.24 -39.64
CA MET A 985 -23.67 24.05 -39.53
C MET A 985 -24.34 25.18 -38.76
N ALA A 986 -23.67 25.78 -37.77
CA ALA A 986 -24.14 26.98 -37.08
C ALA A 986 -24.05 28.23 -37.98
N GLU A 987 -23.00 28.36 -38.80
CA GLU A 987 -22.86 29.43 -39.80
C GLU A 987 -23.86 29.27 -40.96
N ALA A 988 -24.14 28.04 -41.40
CA ALA A 988 -25.19 27.76 -42.39
C ALA A 988 -26.61 27.97 -41.83
N ALA A 989 -26.84 27.67 -40.55
CA ALA A 989 -28.11 27.95 -39.88
C ALA A 989 -28.32 29.45 -39.61
N ALA A 990 -27.24 30.20 -39.31
CA ALA A 990 -27.27 31.65 -39.15
C ALA A 990 -27.46 32.38 -40.49
N ALA A 991 -26.86 31.88 -41.58
CA ALA A 991 -27.08 32.38 -42.94
C ALA A 991 -28.51 32.10 -43.45
N ALA A 992 -29.10 30.96 -43.07
CA ALA A 992 -30.49 30.62 -43.39
C ALA A 992 -31.52 31.43 -42.58
N ALA A 993 -31.20 31.83 -41.36
CA ALA A 993 -32.03 32.71 -40.53
C ALA A 993 -32.02 34.17 -41.03
N LEU A 994 -30.87 34.67 -41.49
CA LEU A 994 -30.75 36.02 -42.07
C LEU A 994 -31.41 36.15 -43.45
N ALA A 995 -31.57 35.04 -44.18
CA ALA A 995 -32.28 34.99 -45.46
C ALA A 995 -33.81 34.80 -45.32
N ALA A 996 -34.32 34.61 -44.10
CA ALA A 996 -35.75 34.44 -43.83
C ALA A 996 -36.43 35.72 -43.31
N GLU A 997 -35.66 36.79 -43.05
CA GLU A 997 -36.15 38.12 -42.62
C GLU A 997 -35.80 39.26 -43.62
N SER A 998 -35.45 38.90 -44.86
CA SER A 998 -35.33 39.78 -46.03
C SER A 998 -35.86 39.07 -47.27
#